data_AF-A0A2H4VT37-F1
#
_entry.id   AF-A0A2H4VT37-F1
#
_cell.length_a   1.000
_cell.length_b   1.000
_cell.length_c   1.000
_cell.angle_alpha   90.00
_cell.angle_beta   90.00
_cell.angle_gamma   90.00
#
_symmetry.space_group_name_H-M   'P 1'
#
loop_
_entity.id
_entity.type
_entity.pdbx_description
1 polymer ?
#
loop_
_entity_poly.entity_id
_entity_poly.type
_entity_poly.pdbx_seq_one_letter_code
_entity_poly.pdbx_strand_id
1 'polypeptide(L)'
;MHKNDFNAKHTKKEEVRTLQKKIVLFLFVLVFSLTIAGAVSAADDATGGTTGIEPTVNNSTNNSQALPDPKLYDENMNLVGSYLTIQGAYSNAAVGTSTQMYTIELEENGVFTLTDFTIAKNLRFTVANGGIATIQGSNDRLIYIAPGYTVYFYNIIFENGHASDGTTLHPDGYNGGAIYNEGTLYLTNCVLRNNQAGDGGAWDYGGIGGNGGAIYNTGITTITDCEIYNNRAGDGSDGWAVLHSNGFNGGHGGAIYSTGTLTITGSEFYGNRAGNGGDGVILGDGGNGGNGGAIYNTATMTLTDSLIHNNLAGDAGAGGYQVIIGGTGGNGGNGGAIYNTGTTTITDSQINENTAGDGGSGADGSDGSVILLHPAGYTGHTGGNGGNGGAAYNIGSLSIAQTEINSNKAGNGGKGGDGGDGVDRSIVSSGGAGGAGGEGGTGGDGGAIYNTGSTLILTDSDLSGNEAGNGGIGGSGGQGGDAKASGLNAGNGRAGGVGGEGGEGGDGGAIYNQGTTQTITNSNFTGNTAGNGGLGGDGGDGGAAATGRTGGAGGQGGNFGNGGNGGAILHVSGSSTVQSNNFVGNFAGEAATPYENGGYASAGSGTQALRGTDGSDGTGGAFFASTENTGLHFNRILDNGLPDVAGGNGINIDATNNWWGTNFEGTNPFTAGRVSELVDADPWVILRLLVPSHIYNGIPVQFIGDLTQKSDGNPVGGNIPDDVQADFTATRGTLDTPQYTIDGQAPTTYSPTSSGMATFTVTVDDQTVTVNQNVEPRAVLDFTKSVSDNHPNYGDMIHFIITVQNSGPDTATDVNVTDLLPVGLVYQSHTATAGSYDHATGLWNIGSLTTSMGGVYLDILVLVNGTGLFNNTATLIQSTYPQDEVDRSATLNVDPAAMISITKTDNTTDHEANVGDEVTFTITAHNAGPDNATNVVITDVLPLGLDFVSASDGGTYDALSRTITWSAFNLNYGAPDVVRTFIAEVNAIMAGNATGIINTANATFTEYPSTASSNGTAIYVPLTDLYINSWASKNNPYVGETITLTFKLGNNGPDTARNVVFTLPIPEGMEFVDVSVDQGTATYDPVSRTITWILGDVEVGDPTAWVKVKVLSAGTFVFRPSITTDTYDPNMESNIQPVTINAQTVHGEVVNGQTVGMQSTGIPIAQLLLAVLMVLGGLFAAKRQ
;
A
#
# COMPACT_ATOMS: atom_id res chain seq x y z
N MET A 1 -10.43 2.62 -13.22
CA MET A 1 -11.82 2.11 -13.24
C MET A 1 -12.09 1.63 -14.67
N HIS A 2 -12.42 0.36 -14.91
CA HIS A 2 -12.64 -0.27 -16.24
C HIS A 2 -11.41 -0.30 -17.21
N LYS A 3 -11.14 -1.36 -18.01
CA LYS A 3 -11.62 -2.77 -17.96
C LYS A 3 -10.83 -3.71 -18.91
N ASN A 4 -10.88 -5.03 -18.64
CA ASN A 4 -10.75 -6.19 -19.57
C ASN A 4 -9.41 -6.38 -20.33
N ASP A 5 -8.90 -7.59 -20.63
CA ASP A 5 -9.19 -8.99 -20.21
C ASP A 5 -7.83 -9.75 -20.23
N PHE A 6 -7.56 -10.80 -19.45
CA PHE A 6 -8.07 -12.17 -19.67
C PHE A 6 -7.92 -13.10 -18.45
N ASN A 7 -8.67 -14.21 -18.46
CA ASN A 7 -8.66 -15.30 -17.46
C ASN A 7 -7.39 -16.19 -17.55
N ALA A 8 -7.04 -17.07 -16.59
CA ALA A 8 -7.84 -17.70 -15.51
C ALA A 8 -7.01 -18.04 -14.25
N LYS A 9 -7.68 -18.41 -13.15
CA LYS A 9 -7.06 -18.78 -11.85
C LYS A 9 -7.75 -20.03 -11.24
N HIS A 10 -6.94 -20.91 -10.61
CA HIS A 10 -7.30 -22.05 -9.73
C HIS A 10 -8.31 -23.13 -10.19
N THR A 11 -7.95 -24.40 -9.95
CA THR A 11 -8.68 -25.24 -8.96
C THR A 11 -7.77 -26.34 -8.38
N LYS A 12 -8.20 -26.99 -7.29
CA LYS A 12 -7.51 -28.08 -6.57
C LYS A 12 -8.47 -29.28 -6.43
N LYS A 13 -7.89 -30.48 -6.26
CA LYS A 13 -8.46 -31.69 -5.60
C LYS A 13 -9.39 -32.65 -6.39
N GLU A 14 -9.46 -33.86 -5.81
CA GLU A 14 -10.29 -35.06 -6.13
C GLU A 14 -9.84 -35.93 -7.34
N GLU A 15 -9.76 -37.27 -7.28
CA GLU A 15 -10.07 -38.22 -6.17
C GLU A 15 -9.26 -39.56 -6.20
N VAL A 16 -8.89 -40.05 -5.00
CA VAL A 16 -8.85 -41.46 -4.50
C VAL A 16 -8.45 -42.65 -5.43
N ARG A 17 -7.28 -43.29 -5.14
CA ARG A 17 -7.19 -44.73 -4.73
C ARG A 17 -5.81 -45.17 -4.19
N THR A 18 -5.76 -46.40 -3.64
CA THR A 18 -4.79 -46.83 -2.62
C THR A 18 -3.81 -47.93 -3.08
N LEU A 19 -2.68 -48.05 -2.35
CA LEU A 19 -1.95 -49.30 -1.99
C LEU A 19 -0.69 -49.71 -2.78
N GLN A 20 0.45 -49.18 -2.32
CA GLN A 20 1.77 -49.83 -2.07
C GLN A 20 2.35 -50.95 -3.00
N LYS A 21 3.65 -50.73 -3.34
CA LYS A 21 4.76 -51.73 -3.47
C LYS A 21 4.74 -52.62 -4.75
N LYS A 22 5.88 -53.08 -5.32
CA LYS A 22 7.29 -53.14 -4.84
C LYS A 22 8.31 -53.38 -6.02
N ILE A 23 9.60 -53.18 -5.73
CA ILE A 23 10.78 -53.97 -6.18
C ILE A 23 11.54 -53.66 -7.51
N VAL A 24 12.89 -53.63 -7.36
CA VAL A 24 14.02 -53.75 -8.33
C VAL A 24 14.21 -52.60 -9.36
N LEU A 25 15.30 -51.82 -9.40
CA LEU A 25 16.77 -52.05 -9.31
C LEU A 25 17.40 -52.48 -10.65
N PHE A 26 17.93 -51.53 -11.45
CA PHE A 26 19.21 -51.70 -12.17
C PHE A 26 19.66 -50.40 -12.89
N LEU A 27 20.80 -49.82 -12.47
CA LEU A 27 21.96 -49.58 -13.35
C LEU A 27 23.20 -49.22 -12.50
N PHE A 28 24.39 -49.64 -12.94
CA PHE A 28 25.69 -49.40 -12.29
C PHE A 28 26.50 -48.41 -13.17
N VAL A 29 27.11 -47.36 -12.59
CA VAL A 29 28.49 -47.27 -12.08
C VAL A 29 29.59 -47.32 -13.17
N LEU A 30 30.37 -46.23 -13.26
CA LEU A 30 31.84 -46.14 -13.17
C LEU A 30 32.19 -44.64 -12.93
N VAL A 31 33.33 -44.20 -12.39
CA VAL A 31 34.74 -44.58 -12.68
C VAL A 31 35.57 -44.79 -11.39
N PHE A 32 36.72 -45.45 -11.54
CA PHE A 32 37.70 -45.84 -10.51
C PHE A 32 38.40 -44.69 -9.76
N SER A 33 38.85 -45.00 -8.54
CA SER A 33 40.28 -44.94 -8.16
C SER A 33 40.59 -45.97 -7.06
N LEU A 34 41.81 -46.53 -7.04
CA LEU A 34 42.22 -47.61 -6.13
C LEU A 34 43.75 -47.73 -6.07
N THR A 35 44.35 -47.62 -4.87
CA THR A 35 45.43 -48.52 -4.36
C THR A 35 45.89 -48.18 -2.94
N ILE A 36 45.70 -49.15 -2.03
CA ILE A 36 46.69 -49.73 -1.09
C ILE A 36 47.73 -48.80 -0.43
N ALA A 37 47.61 -48.66 0.90
CA ALA A 37 48.72 -48.73 1.85
C ALA A 37 48.22 -49.33 3.18
N GLY A 38 49.10 -49.82 4.05
CA GLY A 38 48.71 -50.26 5.40
C GLY A 38 49.88 -50.77 6.25
N ALA A 39 49.88 -50.42 7.55
CA ALA A 39 50.79 -50.97 8.56
C ALA A 39 50.28 -50.75 10.01
N VAL A 40 49.94 -51.87 10.66
CA VAL A 40 50.20 -52.25 12.07
C VAL A 40 50.65 -51.16 13.09
N SER A 41 49.86 -50.96 14.15
CA SER A 41 50.22 -51.25 15.56
C SER A 41 48.95 -51.12 16.45
N ALA A 42 48.54 -52.00 17.38
CA ALA A 42 49.02 -53.28 17.96
C ALA A 42 49.77 -53.22 19.32
N ALA A 43 49.01 -53.41 20.41
CA ALA A 43 49.28 -54.20 21.64
C ALA A 43 47.91 -54.40 22.35
N ASP A 44 47.47 -55.56 22.85
CA ASP A 44 48.07 -56.60 23.73
C ASP A 44 48.16 -56.16 25.21
N ASP A 45 47.97 -57.05 26.22
CA ASP A 45 48.11 -58.51 26.19
C ASP A 45 47.16 -59.26 27.18
N ALA A 46 47.18 -60.59 27.04
CA ALA A 46 47.05 -61.60 28.09
C ALA A 46 45.62 -62.04 28.50
N THR A 47 45.25 -63.33 28.48
CA THR A 47 46.08 -64.56 28.53
C THR A 47 45.55 -65.71 27.67
N GLY A 48 46.45 -66.62 27.28
CA GLY A 48 46.12 -67.99 26.89
C GLY A 48 46.94 -68.99 27.70
N GLY A 49 46.37 -70.15 28.05
CA GLY A 49 47.10 -71.22 28.74
C GLY A 49 46.24 -72.17 29.57
N THR A 50 45.82 -73.29 29.00
CA THR A 50 45.02 -74.30 29.72
C THR A 50 45.86 -75.19 30.64
N THR A 51 45.64 -75.12 31.95
CA THR A 51 45.75 -76.29 32.87
C THR A 51 44.60 -76.24 33.87
N GLY A 52 43.97 -77.39 34.16
CA GLY A 52 42.69 -77.44 34.87
C GLY A 52 42.78 -77.82 36.34
N ILE A 53 41.99 -77.14 37.17
CA ILE A 53 41.49 -77.62 38.47
C ILE A 53 39.99 -77.26 38.52
N GLU A 54 39.13 -78.20 38.94
CA GLU A 54 37.68 -77.98 39.04
C GLU A 54 37.29 -77.13 40.26
N PRO A 55 36.37 -76.16 40.13
CA PRO A 55 35.50 -75.73 41.21
C PRO A 55 34.23 -76.59 41.22
N THR A 56 34.24 -77.62 42.08
CA THR A 56 33.13 -78.50 42.48
C THR A 56 31.70 -78.10 42.08
N VAL A 57 31.07 -78.93 41.23
CA VAL A 57 29.61 -78.92 41.02
C VAL A 57 28.88 -79.30 42.32
N ASN A 58 28.14 -78.38 42.91
CA ASN A 58 27.21 -78.70 44.00
C ASN A 58 25.80 -78.93 43.45
N ASN A 59 25.43 -80.21 43.32
CA ASN A 59 24.25 -80.64 42.57
C ASN A 59 23.00 -80.80 43.47
N SER A 60 22.09 -79.82 43.46
CA SER A 60 20.73 -80.00 43.97
C SER A 60 19.72 -80.08 42.82
N THR A 61 19.51 -81.29 42.32
CA THR A 61 18.50 -81.59 41.30
C THR A 61 17.09 -81.21 41.76
N ASN A 62 16.29 -80.69 40.84
CA ASN A 62 14.90 -81.12 40.75
C ASN A 62 14.41 -81.12 39.30
N ASN A 63 13.57 -82.10 38.98
CA ASN A 63 13.18 -82.44 37.62
C ASN A 63 11.71 -82.06 37.41
N SER A 64 11.44 -81.05 36.59
CA SER A 64 10.08 -80.71 36.18
C SER A 64 10.02 -80.37 34.68
N GLN A 65 8.89 -80.73 34.07
CA GLN A 65 8.67 -80.64 32.63
C GLN A 65 8.49 -79.19 32.17
N ALA A 66 8.62 -78.96 30.87
CA ALA A 66 8.26 -77.68 30.25
C ALA A 66 6.78 -77.35 30.52
N LEU A 67 6.55 -76.32 31.34
CA LEU A 67 5.29 -75.62 31.54
C LEU A 67 5.59 -74.10 31.59
N PRO A 68 4.67 -73.24 31.16
CA PRO A 68 4.82 -71.80 31.35
C PRO A 68 4.58 -71.43 32.82
N ASP A 69 5.24 -70.37 33.30
CA ASP A 69 4.78 -69.63 34.48
C ASP A 69 4.26 -68.24 34.03
N PRO A 70 2.93 -68.06 33.94
CA PRO A 70 2.34 -66.82 33.46
C PRO A 70 1.73 -66.02 34.62
N LYS A 71 2.44 -64.99 35.07
CA LYS A 71 1.88 -63.89 35.87
C LYS A 71 2.46 -62.56 35.44
N LEU A 72 1.82 -61.93 34.45
CA LEU A 72 1.89 -60.48 34.20
C LEU A 72 0.99 -59.99 33.06
N TYR A 73 0.52 -60.91 32.22
CA TYR A 73 -0.09 -60.62 30.93
C TYR A 73 -1.45 -61.30 30.79
N ASP A 74 -2.40 -60.61 30.16
CA ASP A 74 -3.62 -61.23 29.63
C ASP A 74 -3.35 -61.91 28.27
N GLU A 75 -4.39 -62.41 27.60
CA GLU A 75 -4.28 -63.04 26.28
C GLU A 75 -3.90 -62.08 25.13
N ASN A 76 -3.80 -60.77 25.41
CA ASN A 76 -3.40 -59.72 24.47
C ASN A 76 -1.99 -59.15 24.77
N MET A 77 -1.37 -59.56 25.89
CA MET A 77 -0.14 -59.00 26.47
C MET A 77 -0.25 -57.58 27.06
N ASN A 78 -1.41 -57.26 27.64
CA ASN A 78 -1.59 -56.05 28.45
C ASN A 78 -0.92 -56.21 29.83
N LEU A 79 -0.26 -55.15 30.31
CA LEU A 79 0.60 -55.17 31.49
C LEU A 79 -0.12 -54.46 32.65
N VAL A 80 -0.87 -55.22 33.45
CA VAL A 80 -1.90 -54.68 34.36
C VAL A 80 -1.41 -54.67 35.82
N GLY A 81 -1.22 -53.48 36.40
CA GLY A 81 -0.96 -53.30 37.82
C GLY A 81 0.11 -52.25 38.15
N SER A 82 -0.33 -51.11 38.69
CA SER A 82 0.54 -50.16 39.41
C SER A 82 1.44 -50.83 40.46
N TYR A 83 2.73 -50.45 40.45
CA TYR A 83 3.85 -51.05 41.20
C TYR A 83 4.16 -52.50 40.82
N LEU A 84 5.09 -52.63 39.89
CA LEU A 84 5.65 -53.90 39.44
C LEU A 84 7.16 -53.83 39.32
N THR A 85 7.86 -54.82 39.85
CA THR A 85 9.29 -55.08 39.57
C THR A 85 9.39 -56.19 38.52
N ILE A 86 10.02 -55.90 37.37
CA ILE A 86 10.39 -56.93 36.39
C ILE A 86 11.90 -57.15 36.46
N GLN A 87 12.32 -58.21 37.15
CA GLN A 87 13.68 -58.73 37.11
C GLN A 87 13.71 -60.02 36.28
N GLY A 88 14.76 -60.17 35.46
CA GLY A 88 15.06 -61.39 34.71
C GLY A 88 14.81 -61.26 33.20
N ALA A 89 15.74 -61.81 32.42
CA ALA A 89 15.79 -61.59 30.98
C ALA A 89 14.68 -62.31 30.21
N TYR A 90 14.16 -61.65 29.16
CA TYR A 90 13.39 -62.29 28.09
C TYR A 90 14.28 -63.09 27.11
N SER A 91 15.32 -63.76 27.63
CA SER A 91 16.33 -64.51 26.88
C SER A 91 15.81 -65.88 26.40
N ASN A 92 14.70 -65.89 25.66
CA ASN A 92 14.13 -67.11 25.09
C ASN A 92 14.71 -67.33 23.68
N ALA A 93 15.77 -68.14 23.61
CA ALA A 93 16.66 -68.22 22.47
C ALA A 93 16.03 -68.84 21.21
N ALA A 94 15.71 -67.99 20.23
CA ALA A 94 15.50 -68.38 18.84
C ALA A 94 15.95 -67.24 17.92
N VAL A 95 17.16 -67.35 17.35
CA VAL A 95 17.63 -66.42 16.31
C VAL A 95 16.79 -66.67 15.05
N GLY A 96 15.74 -65.87 14.87
CA GLY A 96 14.73 -66.06 13.84
C GLY A 96 14.17 -64.74 13.35
N THR A 97 14.03 -64.60 12.04
CA THR A 97 13.66 -63.37 11.32
C THR A 97 12.15 -63.05 11.42
N SER A 98 11.60 -63.07 12.63
CA SER A 98 10.20 -62.75 12.89
C SER A 98 9.92 -61.27 12.59
N THR A 99 9.20 -61.02 11.50
CA THR A 99 8.68 -59.68 11.17
C THR A 99 7.44 -59.29 11.98
N GLN A 100 6.99 -60.15 12.90
CA GLN A 100 5.86 -59.86 13.78
C GLN A 100 6.27 -58.89 14.88
N MET A 101 5.56 -57.75 14.93
CA MET A 101 5.65 -56.76 16.01
C MET A 101 4.61 -57.10 17.07
N TYR A 102 5.03 -57.06 18.34
CA TYR A 102 4.14 -57.24 19.49
C TYR A 102 3.89 -55.88 20.13
N THR A 103 2.66 -55.64 20.62
CA THR A 103 2.33 -54.45 21.41
C THR A 103 2.26 -54.82 22.88
N ILE A 104 2.69 -53.91 23.74
CA ILE A 104 2.59 -53.97 25.20
C ILE A 104 1.88 -52.68 25.62
N GLU A 105 0.67 -52.81 26.17
CA GLU A 105 -0.04 -51.67 26.75
C GLU A 105 0.30 -51.53 28.23
N LEU A 106 0.73 -50.33 28.62
CA LEU A 106 1.03 -49.92 29.99
C LEU A 106 -0.15 -49.16 30.60
N GLU A 107 -0.37 -49.35 31.90
CA GLU A 107 -1.38 -48.62 32.67
C GLU A 107 -1.07 -47.10 32.72
N GLU A 108 -2.08 -46.27 32.52
CA GLU A 108 -1.98 -44.79 32.59
C GLU A 108 -1.66 -44.32 34.02
N ASN A 109 -0.63 -43.48 34.16
CA ASN A 109 0.05 -43.15 35.42
C ASN A 109 0.68 -44.37 36.14
N GLY A 110 0.86 -45.50 35.44
CA GLY A 110 1.54 -46.67 35.96
C GLY A 110 3.05 -46.42 36.13
N VAL A 111 3.60 -46.87 37.27
CA VAL A 111 5.04 -46.83 37.57
C VAL A 111 5.57 -48.26 37.59
N PHE A 112 6.55 -48.52 36.74
CA PHE A 112 7.15 -49.84 36.48
C PHE A 112 8.63 -49.80 36.80
N THR A 113 9.11 -50.71 37.65
CA THR A 113 10.54 -50.82 37.98
C THR A 113 11.19 -51.90 37.13
N LEU A 114 12.17 -51.51 36.29
CA LEU A 114 12.95 -52.40 35.44
C LEU A 114 14.41 -52.45 35.89
N THR A 115 15.08 -53.56 35.58
CA THR A 115 16.50 -53.79 35.90
C THR A 115 17.08 -54.78 34.87
N ASP A 116 18.05 -54.32 34.07
CA ASP A 116 18.64 -54.95 32.88
C ASP A 116 17.62 -55.67 31.96
N PHE A 117 16.57 -54.93 31.56
CA PHE A 117 15.49 -55.49 30.75
C PHE A 117 15.91 -55.71 29.29
N THR A 118 16.40 -56.91 29.00
CA THR A 118 16.79 -57.34 27.65
C THR A 118 15.58 -57.54 26.72
N ILE A 119 15.51 -56.74 25.66
CA ILE A 119 14.56 -56.85 24.54
C ILE A 119 15.23 -57.54 23.35
N ALA A 120 14.79 -58.77 23.06
CA ALA A 120 15.20 -59.58 21.91
C ALA A 120 14.03 -59.91 20.97
N LYS A 121 13.12 -58.95 20.76
CA LYS A 121 11.93 -59.05 19.89
C LYS A 121 11.54 -57.67 19.35
N ASN A 122 10.77 -57.65 18.25
CA ASN A 122 10.14 -56.43 17.76
C ASN A 122 8.97 -56.03 18.67
N LEU A 123 9.10 -54.92 19.41
CA LEU A 123 8.13 -54.46 20.41
C LEU A 123 7.60 -53.06 20.10
N ARG A 124 6.39 -52.77 20.58
CA ARG A 124 5.83 -51.43 20.70
C ARG A 124 5.23 -51.29 22.09
N PHE A 125 5.71 -50.32 22.86
CA PHE A 125 5.12 -49.91 24.11
C PHE A 125 4.19 -48.72 23.86
N THR A 126 2.97 -48.79 24.36
CA THR A 126 1.97 -47.73 24.32
C THR A 126 1.32 -47.60 25.69
N VAL A 127 0.87 -46.41 26.06
CA VAL A 127 0.12 -46.18 27.31
C VAL A 127 -1.38 -46.18 27.03
N ALA A 128 -2.15 -46.83 27.90
CA ALA A 128 -3.61 -46.84 27.86
C ALA A 128 -4.18 -45.41 27.79
N ASN A 129 -5.31 -45.25 27.10
CA ASN A 129 -5.99 -43.97 26.82
C ASN A 129 -5.15 -42.90 26.08
N GLY A 130 -3.88 -43.16 25.75
CA GLY A 130 -2.94 -42.13 25.32
C GLY A 130 -2.39 -41.27 26.47
N GLY A 131 -2.47 -41.75 27.72
CA GLY A 131 -1.86 -41.11 28.89
C GLY A 131 -0.33 -41.25 28.91
N ILE A 132 0.29 -41.09 30.08
CA ILE A 132 1.74 -41.23 30.31
C ILE A 132 2.02 -42.35 31.31
N ALA A 133 3.13 -43.07 31.16
CA ALA A 133 3.62 -44.09 32.11
C ALA A 133 5.11 -43.90 32.43
N THR A 134 5.55 -44.36 33.60
CA THR A 134 6.93 -44.20 34.08
C THR A 134 7.63 -45.55 34.21
N ILE A 135 8.83 -45.64 33.64
CA ILE A 135 9.79 -46.72 33.79
C ILE A 135 10.96 -46.20 34.64
N GLN A 136 11.27 -46.88 35.74
CA GLN A 136 12.32 -46.44 36.68
C GLN A 136 13.27 -47.57 37.13
N GLY A 137 14.43 -47.20 37.67
CA GLY A 137 15.46 -48.12 38.16
C GLY A 137 16.06 -47.68 39.50
N SER A 138 17.25 -48.20 39.83
CA SER A 138 18.10 -47.66 40.92
C SER A 138 19.54 -48.19 40.90
N ASN A 139 19.77 -49.39 40.38
CA ASN A 139 21.06 -50.02 40.13
C ASN A 139 20.86 -50.96 38.93
N ASP A 140 21.85 -51.05 38.05
CA ASP A 140 21.78 -51.59 36.69
C ASP A 140 20.82 -50.82 35.74
N ARG A 141 21.22 -50.77 34.46
CA ARG A 141 20.52 -50.08 33.35
C ARG A 141 19.08 -50.55 33.20
N LEU A 142 18.17 -49.65 32.80
CA LEU A 142 16.75 -50.01 32.63
C LEU A 142 16.53 -51.03 31.51
N ILE A 143 17.02 -50.76 30.29
CA ILE A 143 16.71 -51.53 29.06
C ILE A 143 17.95 -51.76 28.19
N TYR A 144 18.08 -52.98 27.67
CA TYR A 144 19.02 -53.34 26.58
C TYR A 144 18.24 -53.83 25.35
N ILE A 145 18.50 -53.27 24.17
CA ILE A 145 17.86 -53.66 22.90
C ILE A 145 18.88 -54.40 22.04
N ALA A 146 18.65 -55.70 21.87
CA ALA A 146 19.52 -56.58 21.11
C ALA A 146 19.50 -56.29 19.60
N PRO A 147 20.58 -56.60 18.86
CA PRO A 147 20.71 -56.22 17.46
C PRO A 147 19.73 -56.94 16.53
N GLY A 148 19.24 -56.21 15.53
CA GLY A 148 18.29 -56.72 14.53
C GLY A 148 16.81 -56.68 14.94
N TYR A 149 16.47 -56.10 16.11
CA TYR A 149 15.10 -55.89 16.56
C TYR A 149 14.70 -54.42 16.55
N THR A 150 13.42 -54.13 16.30
CA THR A 150 12.84 -52.79 16.29
C THR A 150 11.92 -52.56 17.49
N VAL A 151 12.16 -51.50 18.24
CA VAL A 151 11.41 -51.12 19.45
C VAL A 151 10.84 -49.71 19.29
N TYR A 152 9.56 -49.55 19.63
CA TYR A 152 8.89 -48.25 19.72
C TYR A 152 8.46 -47.98 21.16
N PHE A 153 8.67 -46.77 21.65
CA PHE A 153 8.08 -46.26 22.90
C PHE A 153 7.30 -44.98 22.60
N TYR A 154 6.09 -44.90 23.16
CA TYR A 154 5.18 -43.75 23.04
C TYR A 154 4.69 -43.33 24.43
N ASN A 155 4.80 -42.04 24.76
CA ASN A 155 4.31 -41.45 26.02
C ASN A 155 4.95 -42.02 27.31
N ILE A 156 6.26 -42.27 27.30
CA ILE A 156 6.94 -42.94 28.43
C ILE A 156 8.04 -42.07 29.02
N ILE A 157 8.03 -41.95 30.35
CA ILE A 157 9.11 -41.36 31.16
C ILE A 157 10.09 -42.48 31.54
N PHE A 158 11.38 -42.28 31.31
CA PHE A 158 12.48 -43.11 31.81
C PHE A 158 13.26 -42.33 32.85
N GLU A 159 13.26 -42.78 34.11
CA GLU A 159 13.90 -42.03 35.19
C GLU A 159 14.67 -42.86 36.22
N ASN A 160 15.71 -42.25 36.80
CA ASN A 160 16.54 -42.86 37.86
C ASN A 160 17.19 -44.20 37.43
N GLY A 161 17.38 -44.41 36.13
CA GLY A 161 18.14 -45.53 35.58
C GLY A 161 19.63 -45.31 35.78
N HIS A 162 20.31 -46.26 36.41
CA HIS A 162 21.73 -46.15 36.75
C HIS A 162 22.44 -47.40 36.25
N ALA A 163 23.22 -47.29 35.17
CA ALA A 163 24.05 -48.40 34.73
C ALA A 163 25.13 -48.69 35.79
N SER A 164 25.51 -49.96 35.92
CA SER A 164 26.38 -50.44 37.00
C SER A 164 27.75 -49.76 37.00
N ASP A 165 28.27 -49.44 38.18
CA ASP A 165 29.62 -48.89 38.33
C ASP A 165 30.71 -49.93 38.00
N GLY A 166 31.93 -49.43 37.78
CA GLY A 166 33.11 -50.25 37.62
C GLY A 166 33.43 -51.11 38.86
N THR A 167 34.06 -52.26 38.62
CA THR A 167 34.39 -53.26 39.64
C THR A 167 35.85 -53.70 39.51
N THR A 168 36.40 -54.36 40.54
CA THR A 168 37.79 -54.88 40.52
C THR A 168 38.09 -55.95 39.46
N LEU A 169 37.09 -56.37 38.67
CA LEU A 169 37.23 -57.29 37.52
C LEU A 169 36.86 -56.65 36.17
N HIS A 170 36.18 -55.51 36.19
CA HIS A 170 35.79 -54.70 35.02
C HIS A 170 35.72 -53.25 35.50
N PRO A 171 36.84 -52.52 35.51
CA PRO A 171 36.94 -51.25 36.25
C PRO A 171 36.27 -50.08 35.56
N ASP A 172 36.00 -50.18 34.26
CA ASP A 172 35.26 -49.16 33.53
C ASP A 172 33.76 -49.24 33.85
N GLY A 173 33.11 -48.09 33.99
CA GLY A 173 31.68 -47.97 34.26
C GLY A 173 30.80 -48.38 33.07
N TYR A 174 29.62 -48.92 33.35
CA TYR A 174 28.77 -49.48 32.29
C TYR A 174 28.00 -48.40 31.52
N ASN A 175 27.91 -48.58 30.20
CA ASN A 175 27.30 -47.61 29.28
C ASN A 175 25.76 -47.68 29.26
N GLY A 176 25.11 -46.51 29.06
CA GLY A 176 23.66 -46.37 28.87
C GLY A 176 22.85 -46.45 30.16
N GLY A 177 22.61 -45.32 30.86
CA GLY A 177 21.89 -45.34 32.14
C GLY A 177 20.43 -45.80 32.03
N ALA A 178 19.69 -45.29 31.03
CA ALA A 178 18.36 -45.78 30.71
C ALA A 178 18.37 -46.88 29.64
N ILE A 179 18.92 -46.60 28.46
CA ILE A 179 18.78 -47.47 27.27
C ILE A 179 20.12 -47.72 26.61
N TYR A 180 20.42 -48.99 26.32
CA TYR A 180 21.52 -49.40 25.43
C TYR A 180 20.90 -50.03 24.16
N ASN A 181 21.15 -49.46 22.99
CA ASN A 181 20.51 -49.84 21.73
C ASN A 181 21.50 -50.33 20.66
N GLU A 182 21.42 -51.62 20.32
CA GLU A 182 22.07 -52.21 19.14
C GLU A 182 21.08 -52.51 18.01
N GLY A 183 19.80 -52.27 18.25
CA GLY A 183 18.69 -52.52 17.32
C GLY A 183 18.23 -51.26 16.59
N THR A 184 16.93 -51.09 16.46
CA THR A 184 16.29 -49.89 15.93
C THR A 184 15.31 -49.35 16.96
N LEU A 185 15.62 -48.19 17.54
CA LEU A 185 14.85 -47.53 18.59
C LEU A 185 14.07 -46.34 18.00
N TYR A 186 12.78 -46.28 18.33
CA TYR A 186 11.93 -45.11 18.12
C TYR A 186 11.41 -44.61 19.47
N LEU A 187 11.72 -43.36 19.79
CA LEU A 187 11.16 -42.61 20.91
C LEU A 187 10.22 -41.55 20.35
N THR A 188 9.02 -41.42 20.90
CA THR A 188 8.04 -40.40 20.47
C THR A 188 7.22 -39.92 21.65
N ASN A 189 7.25 -38.60 21.93
CA ASN A 189 6.62 -38.02 23.12
C ASN A 189 7.09 -38.72 24.42
N CYS A 190 8.40 -38.95 24.54
CA CYS A 190 9.02 -39.60 25.70
C CYS A 190 9.85 -38.60 26.51
N VAL A 191 10.03 -38.88 27.79
CA VAL A 191 10.91 -38.12 28.68
C VAL A 191 12.04 -39.03 29.15
N LEU A 192 13.30 -38.59 29.12
CA LEU A 192 14.43 -39.32 29.69
C LEU A 192 15.14 -38.41 30.68
N ARG A 193 15.04 -38.69 31.99
CA ARG A 193 15.56 -37.80 33.03
C ARG A 193 16.25 -38.45 34.22
N ASN A 194 17.22 -37.76 34.81
CA ASN A 194 17.94 -38.21 36.01
C ASN A 194 18.57 -39.62 35.84
N ASN A 195 18.99 -40.00 34.63
CA ASN A 195 19.63 -41.29 34.37
C ASN A 195 21.15 -41.13 34.36
N GLN A 196 21.88 -42.11 34.90
CA GLN A 196 23.33 -42.10 35.05
C GLN A 196 23.96 -43.34 34.39
N ALA A 197 24.94 -43.14 33.51
CA ALA A 197 25.84 -44.23 33.13
C ALA A 197 26.86 -44.46 34.27
N GLY A 198 27.32 -45.71 34.47
CA GLY A 198 28.04 -46.09 35.69
C GLY A 198 29.38 -45.36 35.86
N ASP A 199 29.76 -45.09 37.11
CA ASP A 199 31.01 -44.40 37.44
C ASP A 199 32.21 -45.40 37.41
N GLY A 200 33.43 -44.87 37.34
CA GLY A 200 34.67 -45.64 37.34
C GLY A 200 34.91 -46.41 38.64
N GLY A 201 35.45 -47.62 38.54
CA GLY A 201 35.61 -48.55 39.66
C GLY A 201 36.64 -48.10 40.68
N ALA A 202 36.18 -47.72 41.88
CA ALA A 202 37.01 -47.12 42.92
C ALA A 202 38.12 -48.03 43.51
N TRP A 203 39.10 -47.39 44.16
CA TRP A 203 40.23 -47.98 44.91
C TRP A 203 41.31 -48.61 44.03
N ASP A 204 41.50 -49.93 44.10
CA ASP A 204 42.75 -50.60 43.72
C ASP A 204 42.89 -50.88 42.20
N TYR A 205 41.90 -50.49 41.40
CA TYR A 205 41.74 -50.95 40.02
C TYR A 205 41.21 -49.89 39.04
N GLY A 206 41.25 -48.58 39.38
CA GLY A 206 40.61 -47.46 38.69
C GLY A 206 40.34 -47.57 37.17
N GLY A 207 39.20 -47.03 36.73
CA GLY A 207 38.71 -47.12 35.35
C GLY A 207 37.89 -45.90 34.90
N ILE A 208 37.58 -45.86 33.61
CA ILE A 208 36.87 -44.72 32.99
C ILE A 208 35.37 -44.76 33.27
N GLY A 209 34.74 -43.58 33.21
CA GLY A 209 33.29 -43.45 33.36
C GLY A 209 32.49 -43.97 32.16
N GLY A 210 31.29 -44.48 32.43
CA GLY A 210 30.38 -45.02 31.42
C GLY A 210 29.76 -43.94 30.53
N ASN A 211 29.59 -44.24 29.24
CA ASN A 211 29.11 -43.30 28.23
C ASN A 211 27.58 -43.36 28.06
N GLY A 212 26.97 -42.25 27.65
CA GLY A 212 25.53 -42.19 27.32
C GLY A 212 24.64 -42.20 28.57
N GLY A 213 24.55 -41.08 29.28
CA GLY A 213 23.82 -41.03 30.57
C GLY A 213 22.36 -41.46 30.48
N ALA A 214 21.65 -41.07 29.42
CA ALA A 214 20.36 -41.65 29.07
C ALA A 214 20.50 -42.81 28.08
N ILE A 215 21.14 -42.59 26.93
CA ILE A 215 21.16 -43.53 25.79
C ILE A 215 22.58 -43.81 25.31
N TYR A 216 22.93 -45.09 25.19
CA TYR A 216 24.08 -45.55 24.41
C TYR A 216 23.59 -46.26 23.14
N ASN A 217 23.92 -45.73 21.95
CA ASN A 217 23.39 -46.16 20.66
C ASN A 217 24.49 -46.67 19.72
N THR A 218 24.47 -47.94 19.36
CA THR A 218 25.30 -48.54 18.29
C THR A 218 24.48 -48.92 17.05
N GLY A 219 23.14 -48.92 17.16
CA GLY A 219 22.22 -49.29 16.09
C GLY A 219 21.66 -48.10 15.31
N ILE A 220 20.34 -47.97 15.28
CA ILE A 220 19.62 -46.81 14.73
C ILE A 220 18.69 -46.28 15.82
N THR A 221 18.71 -44.97 16.08
CA THR A 221 17.79 -44.29 17.00
C THR A 221 17.12 -43.12 16.32
N THR A 222 15.79 -43.05 16.43
CA THR A 222 14.98 -41.89 16.05
C THR A 222 14.26 -41.36 17.29
N ILE A 223 14.36 -40.06 17.51
CA ILE A 223 13.79 -39.32 18.64
C ILE A 223 12.87 -38.24 18.06
N THR A 224 11.64 -38.15 18.56
CA THR A 224 10.64 -37.21 18.05
C THR A 224 9.80 -36.67 19.20
N ASP A 225 9.65 -35.35 19.32
CA ASP A 225 8.84 -34.70 20.35
C ASP A 225 9.24 -35.10 21.79
N CYS A 226 10.54 -35.29 22.10
CA CYS A 226 10.99 -35.82 23.40
C CYS A 226 11.76 -34.79 24.26
N GLU A 227 11.61 -34.88 25.58
CA GLU A 227 12.41 -34.13 26.58
C GLU A 227 13.53 -35.03 27.13
N ILE A 228 14.79 -34.60 27.12
CA ILE A 228 15.93 -35.40 27.60
C ILE A 228 16.81 -34.53 28.51
N TYR A 229 16.67 -34.66 29.84
CA TYR A 229 17.28 -33.72 30.79
C TYR A 229 17.85 -34.27 32.09
N ASN A 230 18.80 -33.56 32.69
CA ASN A 230 19.48 -33.94 33.93
C ASN A 230 20.12 -35.36 33.89
N ASN A 231 20.49 -35.86 32.71
CA ASN A 231 21.16 -37.15 32.58
C ASN A 231 22.68 -36.97 32.67
N ARG A 232 23.36 -38.01 33.15
CA ARG A 232 24.78 -37.97 33.53
C ARG A 232 25.56 -39.13 32.90
N ALA A 233 26.58 -38.84 32.10
CA ALA A 233 27.58 -39.86 31.81
C ALA A 233 28.50 -40.02 33.04
N GLY A 234 28.96 -41.25 33.32
CA GLY A 234 29.60 -41.57 34.59
C GLY A 234 30.96 -40.89 34.78
N ASP A 235 31.34 -40.61 36.02
CA ASP A 235 32.65 -40.04 36.34
C ASP A 235 33.77 -41.07 36.16
N GLY A 236 34.98 -40.62 35.81
CA GLY A 236 36.18 -41.42 35.95
C GLY A 236 36.63 -41.48 37.41
N SER A 237 37.19 -42.60 37.85
CA SER A 237 37.69 -42.73 39.23
C SER A 237 38.98 -41.95 39.47
N ASP A 238 39.24 -41.56 40.72
CA ASP A 238 40.54 -41.03 41.15
C ASP A 238 41.69 -42.04 40.92
N GLY A 239 42.92 -41.53 40.86
CA GLY A 239 44.14 -42.32 40.74
C GLY A 239 44.44 -43.20 41.96
N TRP A 240 45.15 -44.31 41.76
CA TRP A 240 45.45 -45.26 42.83
C TRP A 240 46.72 -44.90 43.61
N ALA A 241 46.54 -44.63 44.91
CA ALA A 241 47.58 -44.20 45.85
C ALA A 241 48.77 -45.17 46.06
N VAL A 242 48.73 -46.40 45.50
CA VAL A 242 49.82 -47.38 45.61
C VAL A 242 50.73 -47.40 44.37
N LEU A 243 50.25 -46.94 43.20
CA LEU A 243 50.99 -47.00 41.93
C LEU A 243 51.43 -45.65 41.35
N HIS A 244 51.04 -44.52 41.96
CA HIS A 244 51.24 -43.17 41.41
C HIS A 244 50.53 -43.01 40.04
N SER A 245 49.26 -43.40 39.93
CA SER A 245 48.52 -43.28 38.67
C SER A 245 47.80 -41.95 38.53
N ASN A 246 47.62 -41.54 37.27
CA ASN A 246 46.68 -40.49 36.87
C ASN A 246 45.25 -40.85 37.30
N GLY A 247 44.41 -39.82 37.37
CA GLY A 247 42.96 -39.97 37.45
C GLY A 247 42.39 -40.42 36.10
N PHE A 248 41.22 -41.03 36.12
CA PHE A 248 40.62 -41.64 34.93
C PHE A 248 39.64 -40.67 34.24
N ASN A 249 39.47 -40.83 32.92
CA ASN A 249 38.63 -39.94 32.12
C ASN A 249 37.13 -40.17 32.37
N GLY A 250 36.35 -39.09 32.29
CA GLY A 250 34.90 -39.12 32.40
C GLY A 250 34.18 -39.64 31.14
N GLY A 251 33.03 -40.27 31.35
CA GLY A 251 32.18 -40.81 30.29
C GLY A 251 31.62 -39.73 29.37
N HIS A 252 31.49 -40.04 28.09
CA HIS A 252 31.07 -39.10 27.05
C HIS A 252 29.56 -39.18 26.77
N GLY A 253 28.95 -38.10 26.28
CA GLY A 253 27.52 -38.06 25.93
C GLY A 253 26.61 -38.04 27.15
N GLY A 254 26.49 -36.89 27.82
CA GLY A 254 25.72 -36.78 29.07
C GLY A 254 24.24 -37.20 28.93
N ALA A 255 23.61 -36.90 27.80
CA ALA A 255 22.36 -37.54 27.38
C ALA A 255 22.62 -38.77 26.49
N ILE A 256 23.30 -38.58 25.35
CA ILE A 256 23.41 -39.60 24.29
C ILE A 256 24.86 -39.80 23.86
N TYR A 257 25.30 -41.05 23.84
CA TYR A 257 26.49 -41.48 23.12
C TYR A 257 26.09 -42.33 21.91
N SER A 258 26.49 -41.95 20.70
CA SER A 258 26.06 -42.58 19.45
C SER A 258 27.22 -42.94 18.52
N THR A 259 27.44 -44.24 18.33
CA THR A 259 28.21 -44.80 17.20
C THR A 259 27.29 -45.35 16.09
N GLY A 260 25.99 -45.44 16.38
CA GLY A 260 24.93 -45.73 15.42
C GLY A 260 24.32 -44.48 14.79
N THR A 261 23.41 -44.65 13.83
CA THR A 261 22.68 -43.54 13.21
C THR A 261 21.72 -42.89 14.20
N LEU A 262 21.67 -41.57 14.23
CA LEU A 262 20.82 -40.77 15.11
C LEU A 262 19.97 -39.77 14.30
N THR A 263 18.68 -39.67 14.61
CA THR A 263 17.77 -38.69 14.01
C THR A 263 16.91 -38.09 15.12
N ILE A 264 16.89 -36.76 15.22
CA ILE A 264 16.21 -36.01 16.28
C ILE A 264 15.32 -34.96 15.63
N THR A 265 14.08 -34.84 16.10
CA THR A 265 13.12 -33.84 15.61
C THR A 265 12.18 -33.39 16.74
N GLY A 266 11.79 -32.12 16.80
CA GLY A 266 10.82 -31.62 17.80
C GLY A 266 11.27 -31.75 19.26
N SER A 267 12.55 -31.98 19.54
CA SER A 267 13.02 -32.51 20.83
C SER A 267 13.91 -31.53 21.61
N GLU A 268 13.89 -31.64 22.93
CA GLU A 268 14.57 -30.73 23.85
C GLU A 268 15.61 -31.47 24.72
N PHE A 269 16.80 -30.88 24.89
CA PHE A 269 17.90 -31.45 25.66
C PHE A 269 18.47 -30.42 26.65
N TYR A 270 18.35 -30.64 27.97
CA TYR A 270 18.85 -29.67 28.95
C TYR A 270 19.39 -30.21 30.27
N GLY A 271 20.32 -29.49 30.90
CA GLY A 271 20.90 -29.88 32.20
C GLY A 271 21.68 -31.20 32.17
N ASN A 272 21.96 -31.77 31.00
CA ASN A 272 22.71 -33.01 30.89
C ASN A 272 24.20 -32.74 31.06
N ARG A 273 24.90 -33.68 31.69
CA ARG A 273 26.32 -33.54 32.05
C ARG A 273 27.13 -34.74 31.61
N ALA A 274 28.17 -34.52 30.81
CA ALA A 274 29.17 -35.57 30.57
C ALA A 274 30.02 -35.77 31.84
N GLY A 275 30.61 -36.95 32.02
CA GLY A 275 31.24 -37.34 33.28
C GLY A 275 32.51 -36.54 33.58
N ASN A 276 32.82 -36.32 34.85
CA ASN A 276 34.06 -35.68 35.24
C ASN A 276 35.26 -36.61 35.07
N GLY A 277 36.44 -36.04 34.86
CA GLY A 277 37.69 -36.73 35.14
C GLY A 277 37.90 -36.86 36.65
N GLY A 278 38.43 -38.01 37.10
CA GLY A 278 38.82 -38.22 38.49
C GLY A 278 40.16 -37.53 38.84
N ASP A 279 40.43 -37.32 40.12
CA ASP A 279 41.65 -36.64 40.55
C ASP A 279 42.89 -37.53 40.39
N GLY A 280 44.00 -36.93 39.96
CA GLY A 280 45.31 -37.57 39.94
C GLY A 280 45.84 -37.81 41.36
N VAL A 281 46.65 -38.85 41.55
CA VAL A 281 47.18 -39.18 42.89
C VAL A 281 48.70 -39.33 42.90
N ILE A 282 49.31 -38.68 43.89
CA ILE A 282 50.76 -38.65 44.16
C ILE A 282 51.57 -37.97 43.04
N LEU A 283 51.79 -38.65 41.91
CA LEU A 283 52.46 -38.07 40.73
C LEU A 283 51.52 -38.00 39.51
N GLY A 284 50.33 -38.60 39.61
CA GLY A 284 49.43 -38.71 38.48
C GLY A 284 48.79 -37.39 38.11
N ASP A 285 48.65 -37.16 36.81
CA ASP A 285 47.87 -36.04 36.28
C ASP A 285 46.37 -36.29 36.51
N GLY A 286 45.56 -35.22 36.47
CA GLY A 286 44.11 -35.33 36.53
C GLY A 286 43.51 -36.03 35.32
N GLY A 287 42.39 -36.73 35.52
CA GLY A 287 41.60 -37.30 34.44
C GLY A 287 40.97 -36.20 33.57
N ASN A 288 40.78 -36.47 32.28
CA ASN A 288 40.13 -35.54 31.37
C ASN A 288 38.60 -35.63 31.49
N GLY A 289 37.93 -34.50 31.31
CA GLY A 289 36.48 -34.41 31.28
C GLY A 289 35.83 -35.13 30.10
N GLY A 290 34.59 -35.58 30.29
CA GLY A 290 33.81 -36.26 29.27
C GLY A 290 33.34 -35.32 28.16
N ASN A 291 33.48 -35.74 26.90
CA ASN A 291 33.08 -34.95 25.74
C ASN A 291 31.57 -35.06 25.44
N GLY A 292 30.95 -34.02 24.92
CA GLY A 292 29.54 -34.01 24.50
C GLY A 292 28.57 -33.95 25.69
N GLY A 293 28.35 -32.77 26.27
CA GLY A 293 27.50 -32.60 27.46
C GLY A 293 26.06 -33.06 27.25
N ALA A 294 25.48 -32.81 26.07
CA ALA A 294 24.27 -33.50 25.61
C ALA A 294 24.63 -34.73 24.77
N ILE A 295 25.29 -34.55 23.63
CA ILE A 295 25.41 -35.58 22.59
C ILE A 295 26.87 -35.78 22.16
N TYR A 296 27.32 -37.04 22.15
CA TYR A 296 28.55 -37.48 21.50
C TYR A 296 28.21 -38.36 20.29
N ASN A 297 28.62 -37.96 19.08
CA ASN A 297 28.30 -38.66 17.82
C ASN A 297 29.55 -39.01 17.00
N THR A 298 29.65 -40.26 16.55
CA THR A 298 30.70 -40.72 15.62
C THR A 298 30.18 -41.23 14.27
N ALA A 299 28.89 -41.06 14.00
CA ALA A 299 28.21 -41.58 12.81
C ALA A 299 27.36 -40.50 12.13
N THR A 300 26.29 -40.87 11.44
CA THR A 300 25.37 -39.89 10.85
C THR A 300 24.37 -39.41 11.89
N MET A 301 24.34 -38.10 12.14
CA MET A 301 23.33 -37.42 12.96
C MET A 301 22.54 -36.41 12.11
N THR A 302 21.23 -36.34 12.35
CA THR A 302 20.37 -35.25 11.85
C THR A 302 19.56 -34.69 13.01
N LEU A 303 19.60 -33.37 13.18
CA LEU A 303 18.89 -32.60 14.19
C LEU A 303 18.06 -31.52 13.48
N THR A 304 16.76 -31.49 13.71
CA THR A 304 15.84 -30.53 13.06
C THR A 304 14.78 -30.06 14.05
N ASP A 305 14.37 -28.79 14.02
CA ASP A 305 13.24 -28.29 14.83
C ASP A 305 13.39 -28.66 16.32
N SER A 306 14.57 -28.43 16.90
CA SER A 306 14.99 -28.98 18.20
C SER A 306 15.84 -28.00 19.01
N LEU A 307 15.79 -28.08 20.33
CA LEU A 307 16.45 -27.17 21.27
C LEU A 307 17.43 -27.94 22.18
N ILE A 308 18.68 -27.47 22.26
CA ILE A 308 19.71 -28.03 23.14
C ILE A 308 20.31 -26.91 23.99
N HIS A 309 20.06 -26.90 25.31
CA HIS A 309 20.49 -25.79 26.16
C HIS A 309 20.87 -26.16 27.60
N ASN A 310 21.73 -25.35 28.25
CA ASN A 310 22.19 -25.60 29.63
C ASN A 310 22.83 -26.99 29.83
N ASN A 311 23.51 -27.54 28.82
CA ASN A 311 24.26 -28.79 28.95
C ASN A 311 25.74 -28.52 29.20
N LEU A 312 26.39 -29.42 29.95
CA LEU A 312 27.76 -29.27 30.43
C LEU A 312 28.62 -30.46 30.00
N ALA A 313 29.65 -30.23 29.20
CA ALA A 313 30.69 -31.25 29.04
C ALA A 313 31.49 -31.39 30.35
N GLY A 314 32.05 -32.57 30.62
CA GLY A 314 32.56 -32.91 31.94
C GLY A 314 33.77 -32.07 32.33
N ASP A 315 33.88 -31.74 33.62
CA ASP A 315 35.03 -31.01 34.15
C ASP A 315 36.21 -31.96 34.39
N ALA A 316 37.44 -31.47 34.34
CA ALA A 316 38.62 -32.30 34.56
C ALA A 316 38.99 -32.45 36.05
N GLY A 317 39.70 -33.53 36.36
CA GLY A 317 40.28 -33.76 37.69
C GLY A 317 41.54 -32.91 37.95
N ALA A 318 41.84 -32.69 39.22
CA ALA A 318 43.06 -32.02 39.66
C ALA A 318 44.30 -32.92 39.55
N GLY A 319 45.49 -32.32 39.49
CA GLY A 319 46.76 -33.03 39.55
C GLY A 319 47.10 -33.54 40.96
N GLY A 320 47.72 -34.72 41.05
CA GLY A 320 48.06 -35.35 42.33
C GLY A 320 49.24 -34.70 43.05
N TYR A 321 49.13 -34.56 44.38
CA TYR A 321 50.15 -33.93 45.24
C TYR A 321 51.04 -34.95 45.98
N GLN A 322 52.37 -34.74 45.96
CA GLN A 322 53.31 -35.42 46.87
C GLN A 322 54.59 -34.62 47.18
N VAL A 323 55.34 -35.11 48.17
CA VAL A 323 56.49 -34.50 48.88
C VAL A 323 57.77 -34.32 48.02
N ILE A 324 57.74 -34.62 46.71
CA ILE A 324 58.92 -34.53 45.82
C ILE A 324 58.57 -34.08 44.39
N ILE A 325 57.45 -34.56 43.83
CA ILE A 325 56.93 -34.24 42.49
C ILE A 325 55.38 -34.36 42.58
N GLY A 326 54.63 -33.62 41.78
CA GLY A 326 53.17 -33.76 41.59
C GLY A 326 52.78 -34.01 40.12
N GLY A 327 51.48 -33.96 39.83
CA GLY A 327 50.91 -34.09 38.47
C GLY A 327 50.26 -32.81 37.93
N THR A 328 50.01 -32.75 36.62
CA THR A 328 49.27 -31.63 35.99
C THR A 328 47.76 -31.80 36.12
N GLY A 329 47.00 -30.71 35.92
CA GLY A 329 45.55 -30.81 35.81
C GLY A 329 45.10 -31.54 34.53
N GLY A 330 43.95 -32.21 34.57
CA GLY A 330 43.33 -32.79 33.38
C GLY A 330 42.72 -31.73 32.46
N ASN A 331 42.42 -32.06 31.20
CA ASN A 331 41.76 -31.14 30.27
C ASN A 331 40.23 -31.29 30.34
N GLY A 332 39.51 -30.18 30.21
CA GLY A 332 38.06 -30.14 30.21
C GLY A 332 37.42 -30.84 29.01
N GLY A 333 36.19 -31.32 29.19
CA GLY A 333 35.42 -32.00 28.15
C GLY A 333 35.01 -31.04 27.03
N ASN A 334 35.19 -31.45 25.78
CA ASN A 334 34.87 -30.63 24.60
C ASN A 334 33.42 -30.85 24.15
N GLY A 335 32.82 -29.87 23.49
CA GLY A 335 31.45 -29.97 22.97
C GLY A 335 30.41 -29.88 24.08
N GLY A 336 30.18 -28.68 24.63
CA GLY A 336 29.22 -28.47 25.73
C GLY A 336 27.82 -29.00 25.43
N ALA A 337 27.33 -28.75 24.21
CA ALA A 337 26.17 -29.47 23.67
C ALA A 337 26.59 -30.74 22.89
N ILE A 338 27.34 -30.56 21.79
CA ILE A 338 27.60 -31.63 20.79
C ILE A 338 29.11 -31.86 20.60
N TYR A 339 29.53 -33.11 20.62
CA TYR A 339 30.83 -33.55 20.11
C TYR A 339 30.63 -34.44 18.88
N ASN A 340 31.19 -34.07 17.73
CA ASN A 340 31.00 -34.75 16.44
C ASN A 340 32.32 -35.18 15.78
N THR A 341 32.47 -36.49 15.57
CA THR A 341 33.51 -37.07 14.68
C THR A 341 32.91 -37.65 13.39
N GLY A 342 31.57 -37.72 13.29
CA GLY A 342 30.84 -38.25 12.13
C GLY A 342 30.30 -37.16 11.20
N THR A 343 29.16 -37.43 10.55
CA THR A 343 28.49 -36.48 9.66
C THR A 343 27.25 -35.95 10.35
N THR A 344 27.24 -34.67 10.70
CA THR A 344 26.12 -34.00 11.38
C THR A 344 25.48 -32.95 10.48
N THR A 345 24.15 -32.98 10.40
CA THR A 345 23.33 -31.91 9.81
C THR A 345 22.38 -31.37 10.87
N ILE A 346 22.35 -30.04 11.03
CA ILE A 346 21.47 -29.32 11.94
C ILE A 346 20.66 -28.30 11.13
N THR A 347 19.35 -28.29 11.26
CA THR A 347 18.47 -27.30 10.62
C THR A 347 17.39 -26.79 11.58
N ASP A 348 16.89 -25.57 11.40
CA ASP A 348 15.69 -25.07 12.09
C ASP A 348 15.76 -25.20 13.64
N SER A 349 16.96 -25.13 14.24
CA SER A 349 17.22 -25.57 15.61
C SER A 349 17.80 -24.45 16.50
N GLN A 350 17.90 -24.70 17.80
CA GLN A 350 18.50 -23.79 18.77
C GLN A 350 19.54 -24.54 19.63
N ILE A 351 20.74 -23.97 19.80
CA ILE A 351 21.81 -24.55 20.62
C ILE A 351 22.36 -23.45 21.52
N ASN A 352 21.79 -23.30 22.72
CA ASN A 352 21.96 -22.07 23.53
C ASN A 352 22.47 -22.36 24.95
N GLU A 353 23.24 -21.47 25.57
CA GLU A 353 23.61 -21.57 27.00
C GLU A 353 24.36 -22.88 27.38
N ASN A 354 25.04 -23.56 26.44
CA ASN A 354 25.80 -24.78 26.72
C ASN A 354 27.28 -24.48 27.01
N THR A 355 27.89 -25.26 27.90
CA THR A 355 29.24 -25.01 28.42
C THR A 355 30.14 -26.21 28.22
N ALA A 356 31.30 -26.03 27.60
CA ALA A 356 32.37 -27.03 27.61
C ALA A 356 33.10 -27.01 28.96
N GLY A 357 33.60 -28.16 29.42
CA GLY A 357 34.05 -28.34 30.80
C GLY A 357 35.32 -27.56 31.15
N ASP A 358 35.48 -27.19 32.42
CA ASP A 358 36.66 -26.47 32.90
C ASP A 358 37.88 -27.40 33.04
N GLY A 359 39.07 -26.81 32.87
CA GLY A 359 40.36 -27.48 33.07
C GLY A 359 40.71 -27.67 34.55
N GLY A 360 41.36 -28.79 34.87
CA GLY A 360 41.70 -29.16 36.25
C GLY A 360 42.86 -28.34 36.81
N SER A 361 42.89 -28.14 38.13
CA SER A 361 44.01 -27.45 38.78
C SER A 361 45.27 -28.32 38.80
N GLY A 362 46.43 -27.74 38.50
CA GLY A 362 47.73 -28.41 38.66
C GLY A 362 48.09 -28.59 40.14
N ALA A 363 48.88 -29.63 40.45
CA ALA A 363 49.31 -29.92 41.81
C ALA A 363 50.25 -28.84 42.36
N ASP A 364 50.08 -28.47 43.63
CA ASP A 364 51.03 -27.62 44.34
C ASP A 364 52.41 -28.27 44.45
N GLY A 365 53.45 -27.46 44.43
CA GLY A 365 54.82 -27.87 44.70
C GLY A 365 54.99 -28.14 46.19
N SER A 366 55.68 -29.23 46.53
CA SER A 366 55.95 -29.56 47.92
C SER A 366 57.06 -28.71 48.54
N ASP A 367 56.89 -28.36 49.82
CA ASP A 367 57.94 -27.76 50.65
C ASP A 367 59.25 -28.55 50.59
N GLY A 368 60.37 -27.83 50.65
CA GLY A 368 61.69 -28.44 50.56
C GLY A 368 61.94 -29.51 51.63
N SER A 369 62.71 -30.53 51.30
CA SER A 369 62.85 -31.68 52.17
C SER A 369 63.81 -31.44 53.33
N VAL A 370 63.29 -31.55 54.55
CA VAL A 370 64.06 -31.69 55.80
C VAL A 370 65.08 -32.83 55.72
N ILE A 371 64.84 -33.86 54.90
CA ILE A 371 65.67 -35.08 54.79
C ILE A 371 66.78 -34.90 53.73
N LEU A 372 67.54 -33.81 53.87
CA LEU A 372 68.95 -33.66 53.48
C LEU A 372 69.38 -33.89 52.01
N LEU A 373 68.46 -33.93 51.04
CA LEU A 373 68.81 -34.00 49.61
C LEU A 373 68.52 -32.69 48.84
N HIS A 374 67.33 -32.11 48.98
CA HIS A 374 66.94 -30.87 48.31
C HIS A 374 66.37 -29.88 49.35
N PRO A 375 67.07 -28.76 49.64
CA PRO A 375 66.60 -27.78 50.61
C PRO A 375 65.63 -26.76 50.02
N ALA A 376 65.59 -26.59 48.68
CA ALA A 376 64.63 -25.73 48.01
C ALA A 376 63.27 -26.44 47.90
N GLY A 377 62.18 -25.65 47.88
CA GLY A 377 60.86 -26.15 47.55
C GLY A 377 60.74 -26.55 46.07
N TYR A 378 59.76 -27.38 45.77
CA TYR A 378 59.50 -27.90 44.43
C TYR A 378 58.55 -26.99 43.65
N THR A 379 58.63 -27.05 42.33
CA THR A 379 57.75 -26.28 41.44
C THR A 379 56.31 -26.80 41.54
N GLY A 380 55.34 -25.88 41.52
CA GLY A 380 53.96 -26.23 41.22
C GLY A 380 53.80 -26.67 39.77
N HIS A 381 52.69 -27.35 39.49
CA HIS A 381 52.43 -27.98 38.19
C HIS A 381 51.38 -27.21 37.39
N THR A 382 51.43 -27.33 36.06
CA THR A 382 50.53 -26.63 35.14
C THR A 382 49.08 -27.08 35.32
N GLY A 383 48.16 -26.12 35.30
CA GLY A 383 46.73 -26.39 35.17
C GLY A 383 46.40 -26.98 33.80
N GLY A 384 45.36 -27.81 33.71
CA GLY A 384 44.92 -28.37 32.44
C GLY A 384 44.07 -27.39 31.63
N ASN A 385 43.94 -27.60 30.33
CA ASN A 385 43.25 -26.68 29.45
C ASN A 385 41.72 -26.83 29.55
N GLY A 386 40.99 -25.75 29.29
CA GLY A 386 39.53 -25.79 29.16
C GLY A 386 39.08 -26.55 27.90
N GLY A 387 37.83 -27.05 27.92
CA GLY A 387 37.25 -27.76 26.78
C GLY A 387 36.83 -26.80 25.65
N ASN A 388 37.11 -27.18 24.40
CA ASN A 388 36.77 -26.38 23.21
C ASN A 388 35.33 -26.65 22.73
N GLY A 389 34.71 -25.68 22.06
CA GLY A 389 33.39 -25.83 21.43
C GLY A 389 32.24 -25.85 22.44
N GLY A 390 31.77 -24.69 22.90
CA GLY A 390 30.64 -24.62 23.86
C GLY A 390 29.34 -25.19 23.30
N ALA A 391 29.00 -24.84 22.05
CA ALA A 391 27.89 -25.47 21.33
C ALA A 391 28.33 -26.78 20.65
N ALA A 392 29.38 -26.73 19.84
CA ALA A 392 29.79 -27.87 19.01
C ALA A 392 31.30 -27.99 18.85
N TYR A 393 31.83 -29.19 19.09
CA TYR A 393 33.19 -29.58 18.73
C TYR A 393 33.16 -30.54 17.54
N ASN A 394 33.84 -30.24 16.43
CA ASN A 394 33.78 -31.00 15.19
C ASN A 394 35.16 -31.41 14.64
N ILE A 395 35.39 -32.73 14.58
CA ILE A 395 36.43 -33.40 13.77
C ILE A 395 35.83 -33.99 12.48
N GLY A 396 34.51 -34.15 12.42
CA GLY A 396 33.81 -34.75 11.30
C GLY A 396 33.43 -33.76 10.19
N SER A 397 32.23 -33.90 9.67
CA SER A 397 31.57 -32.92 8.79
C SER A 397 30.36 -32.34 9.50
N LEU A 398 30.25 -31.02 9.54
CA LEU A 398 29.18 -30.28 10.20
C LEU A 398 28.52 -29.32 9.21
N SER A 399 27.22 -29.49 9.01
CA SER A 399 26.38 -28.57 8.24
C SER A 399 25.29 -28.01 9.14
N ILE A 400 25.20 -26.70 9.25
CA ILE A 400 24.22 -25.97 10.05
C ILE A 400 23.48 -24.99 9.12
N ALA A 401 22.16 -24.95 9.20
CA ALA A 401 21.34 -23.97 8.50
C ALA A 401 20.21 -23.47 9.41
N GLN A 402 19.80 -22.20 9.28
CA GLN A 402 18.58 -21.68 9.92
C GLN A 402 18.52 -21.99 11.43
N THR A 403 19.65 -21.84 12.11
CA THR A 403 19.85 -22.27 13.51
C THR A 403 20.34 -21.10 14.36
N GLU A 404 19.83 -20.98 15.58
CA GLU A 404 20.33 -20.06 16.60
C GLU A 404 21.39 -20.77 17.46
N ILE A 405 22.52 -20.11 17.74
CA ILE A 405 23.59 -20.66 18.57
C ILE A 405 24.05 -19.55 19.52
N ASN A 406 23.38 -19.42 20.67
CA ASN A 406 23.46 -18.21 21.49
C ASN A 406 23.98 -18.47 22.92
N SER A 407 24.88 -17.61 23.40
CA SER A 407 25.41 -17.63 24.78
C SER A 407 26.05 -18.97 25.22
N ASN A 408 26.64 -19.71 24.28
CA ASN A 408 27.44 -20.89 24.61
C ASN A 408 28.86 -20.49 25.01
N LYS A 409 29.49 -21.35 25.82
CA LYS A 409 30.79 -21.06 26.42
C LYS A 409 31.78 -22.21 26.26
N ALA A 410 32.99 -21.92 25.79
CA ALA A 410 34.11 -22.84 25.91
C ALA A 410 34.70 -22.78 27.34
N GLY A 411 35.25 -23.91 27.82
CA GLY A 411 35.70 -24.07 29.20
C GLY A 411 36.92 -23.21 29.53
N ASN A 412 37.06 -22.82 30.80
CA ASN A 412 38.18 -22.01 31.26
C ASN A 412 39.40 -22.90 31.57
N GLY A 413 40.59 -22.32 31.48
CA GLY A 413 41.83 -22.99 31.87
C GLY A 413 41.95 -23.20 33.39
N GLY A 414 42.50 -24.33 33.79
CA GLY A 414 42.71 -24.68 35.19
C GLY A 414 43.79 -23.83 35.85
N LYS A 415 43.67 -23.62 37.17
CA LYS A 415 44.67 -22.90 37.97
C LYS A 415 45.99 -23.69 38.04
N GLY A 416 47.12 -23.02 37.87
CA GLY A 416 48.44 -23.57 38.17
C GLY A 416 48.64 -23.79 39.68
N GLY A 417 49.35 -24.87 40.05
CA GLY A 417 49.67 -25.17 41.44
C GLY A 417 50.65 -24.15 42.05
N ASP A 418 50.47 -23.79 43.31
CA ASP A 418 51.39 -22.90 44.02
C ASP A 418 52.73 -23.61 44.28
N GLY A 419 53.87 -22.91 44.17
CA GLY A 419 55.20 -23.47 44.41
C GLY A 419 55.51 -23.65 45.90
N GLY A 420 56.24 -24.70 46.25
CA GLY A 420 56.50 -25.08 47.65
C GLY A 420 57.53 -24.19 48.38
N ASP A 421 57.45 -24.13 49.70
CA ASP A 421 58.32 -23.26 50.51
C ASP A 421 59.76 -23.81 50.66
N GLY A 422 60.73 -22.91 50.70
CA GLY A 422 62.14 -23.23 50.97
C GLY A 422 62.41 -23.49 52.45
N VAL A 423 63.13 -24.57 52.78
CA VAL A 423 63.34 -25.00 54.19
C VAL A 423 63.96 -23.90 55.06
N ASP A 424 63.30 -23.58 56.18
CA ASP A 424 63.83 -22.72 57.25
C ASP A 424 65.00 -23.38 58.03
N ARG A 425 65.94 -22.56 58.49
CA ARG A 425 67.14 -22.95 59.22
C ARG A 425 66.94 -23.35 60.69
N SER A 426 65.76 -23.83 61.05
CA SER A 426 65.62 -24.74 62.19
C SER A 426 66.49 -26.00 62.01
N ILE A 427 66.68 -26.49 60.77
CA ILE A 427 67.31 -27.80 60.50
C ILE A 427 68.53 -27.73 59.53
N VAL A 428 68.62 -26.76 58.61
CA VAL A 428 69.68 -26.69 57.58
C VAL A 428 70.68 -25.53 57.74
N SER A 429 71.82 -25.58 57.02
CA SER A 429 72.95 -24.64 57.17
C SER A 429 72.82 -23.32 56.38
N SER A 430 72.15 -23.37 55.23
CA SER A 430 71.53 -22.24 54.52
C SER A 430 70.08 -22.61 54.25
N GLY A 431 69.15 -21.65 54.23
CA GLY A 431 67.76 -21.94 53.87
C GLY A 431 67.61 -22.46 52.43
N GLY A 432 66.40 -22.92 52.11
CA GLY A 432 65.95 -23.25 50.75
C GLY A 432 65.56 -22.05 49.92
N ALA A 433 65.63 -22.13 48.59
CA ALA A 433 64.85 -21.22 47.74
C ALA A 433 63.39 -21.72 47.69
N GLY A 434 62.43 -20.82 47.47
CA GLY A 434 61.07 -21.22 47.13
C GLY A 434 61.00 -21.87 45.74
N GLY A 435 60.06 -22.80 45.55
CA GLY A 435 59.74 -23.36 44.24
C GLY A 435 58.92 -22.37 43.40
N ALA A 436 59.05 -22.41 42.08
CA ALA A 436 58.21 -21.59 41.21
C ALA A 436 56.76 -22.11 41.17
N GLY A 437 55.79 -21.24 40.96
CA GLY A 437 54.41 -21.65 40.69
C GLY A 437 54.27 -22.30 39.31
N GLY A 438 53.26 -23.15 39.16
CA GLY A 438 52.89 -23.76 37.88
C GLY A 438 52.12 -22.79 36.98
N GLU A 439 52.21 -22.99 35.66
CA GLU A 439 51.47 -22.19 34.67
C GLU A 439 49.95 -22.44 34.76
N GLY A 440 49.14 -21.44 34.43
CA GLY A 440 47.71 -21.63 34.20
C GLY A 440 47.45 -22.38 32.88
N GLY A 441 46.45 -23.25 32.85
CA GLY A 441 46.03 -23.91 31.60
C GLY A 441 45.41 -22.90 30.62
N THR A 442 45.39 -23.20 29.32
CA THR A 442 44.74 -22.31 28.35
C THR A 442 43.22 -22.38 28.47
N GLY A 443 42.54 -21.29 28.14
CA GLY A 443 41.11 -21.31 27.86
C GLY A 443 40.80 -22.16 26.62
N GLY A 444 39.56 -22.64 26.54
CA GLY A 444 39.08 -23.42 25.41
C GLY A 444 38.68 -22.53 24.22
N ASP A 445 39.02 -22.98 23.01
CA ASP A 445 38.72 -22.27 21.76
C ASP A 445 37.28 -22.52 21.27
N GLY A 446 36.74 -21.62 20.46
CA GLY A 446 35.47 -21.80 19.76
C GLY A 446 34.27 -21.73 20.70
N GLY A 447 33.91 -20.54 21.18
CA GLY A 447 32.83 -20.38 22.18
C GLY A 447 31.49 -21.00 21.77
N ALA A 448 31.13 -20.89 20.49
CA ALA A 448 30.12 -21.75 19.88
C ALA A 448 30.74 -23.00 19.23
N ILE A 449 31.50 -22.83 18.15
CA ILE A 449 31.93 -23.93 17.27
C ILE A 449 33.46 -24.03 17.23
N TYR A 450 34.00 -25.19 17.61
CA TYR A 450 35.38 -25.56 17.33
C TYR A 450 35.44 -26.57 16.17
N ASN A 451 36.06 -26.19 15.05
CA ASN A 451 36.16 -27.04 13.85
C ASN A 451 37.61 -27.36 13.46
N THR A 452 38.03 -28.61 13.72
CA THR A 452 39.24 -29.23 13.14
C THR A 452 38.90 -30.22 12.01
N GLY A 453 37.62 -30.38 11.69
CA GLY A 453 37.12 -31.42 10.80
C GLY A 453 37.28 -31.15 9.31
N SER A 454 36.68 -32.02 8.49
CA SER A 454 36.82 -31.90 7.04
C SER A 454 36.06 -30.69 6.48
N THR A 455 34.84 -30.43 6.94
CA THR A 455 33.95 -29.42 6.36
C THR A 455 33.05 -28.80 7.44
N LEU A 456 33.02 -27.47 7.48
CA LEU A 456 32.02 -26.66 8.17
C LEU A 456 31.22 -25.87 7.13
N ILE A 457 29.90 -26.08 7.09
CA ILE A 457 28.94 -25.27 6.35
C ILE A 457 27.99 -24.64 7.37
N LEU A 458 27.79 -23.32 7.27
CA LEU A 458 26.92 -22.53 8.11
C LEU A 458 26.16 -21.54 7.24
N THR A 459 24.84 -21.63 7.16
CA THR A 459 24.02 -20.72 6.37
C THR A 459 22.83 -20.17 7.15
N ASP A 460 22.45 -18.92 6.88
CA ASP A 460 21.17 -18.34 7.32
C ASP A 460 20.93 -18.45 8.84
N SER A 461 22.01 -18.38 9.65
CA SER A 461 22.04 -18.73 11.08
C SER A 461 22.49 -17.55 11.95
N ASP A 462 22.16 -17.55 13.24
CA ASP A 462 22.58 -16.51 14.19
C ASP A 462 23.49 -17.08 15.27
N LEU A 463 24.61 -16.41 15.51
CA LEU A 463 25.58 -16.74 16.55
C LEU A 463 25.77 -15.49 17.39
N SER A 464 25.13 -15.43 18.56
CA SER A 464 25.18 -14.25 19.42
C SER A 464 25.65 -14.52 20.85
N GLY A 465 26.47 -13.61 21.38
CA GLY A 465 26.92 -13.62 22.78
C GLY A 465 27.71 -14.85 23.22
N ASN A 466 28.32 -15.61 22.31
CA ASN A 466 29.13 -16.77 22.67
C ASN A 466 30.51 -16.35 23.18
N GLU A 467 31.06 -17.11 24.13
CA GLU A 467 32.31 -16.80 24.82
C GLU A 467 33.33 -17.94 24.66
N ALA A 468 34.53 -17.64 24.15
CA ALA A 468 35.65 -18.57 24.32
C ALA A 468 36.17 -18.55 25.77
N GLY A 469 36.88 -19.60 26.17
CA GLY A 469 37.29 -19.81 27.55
C GLY A 469 38.37 -18.86 28.02
N ASN A 470 38.33 -18.43 29.29
CA ASN A 470 39.40 -17.60 29.85
C ASN A 470 40.63 -18.45 30.21
N GLY A 471 41.81 -17.85 30.14
CA GLY A 471 43.05 -18.46 30.60
C GLY A 471 43.08 -18.69 32.12
N GLY A 472 43.69 -19.80 32.53
CA GLY A 472 43.83 -20.17 33.94
C GLY A 472 44.76 -19.25 34.71
N ILE A 473 44.50 -19.08 36.01
CA ILE A 473 45.37 -18.27 36.89
C ILE A 473 46.66 -19.06 37.17
N GLY A 474 47.82 -18.42 37.00
CA GLY A 474 49.12 -19.00 37.34
C GLY A 474 49.31 -19.18 38.85
N GLY A 475 50.05 -20.22 39.24
CA GLY A 475 50.36 -20.51 40.63
C GLY A 475 51.30 -19.50 41.26
N SER A 476 51.16 -19.25 42.56
CA SER A 476 52.03 -18.38 43.35
C SER A 476 53.42 -19.02 43.51
N GLY A 477 54.48 -18.21 43.59
CA GLY A 477 55.82 -18.70 43.94
C GLY A 477 55.98 -18.93 45.44
N GLY A 478 56.63 -20.04 45.82
CA GLY A 478 56.85 -20.42 47.22
C GLY A 478 57.79 -19.48 47.98
N GLN A 479 57.73 -19.48 49.30
CA GLN A 479 58.48 -18.57 50.16
C GLN A 479 59.97 -18.95 50.26
N GLY A 480 60.84 -17.93 50.37
CA GLY A 480 62.27 -18.12 50.55
C GLY A 480 62.65 -18.53 51.97
N GLY A 481 63.49 -19.57 52.12
CA GLY A 481 63.91 -20.12 53.40
C GLY A 481 64.83 -19.20 54.22
N ASP A 482 64.52 -19.11 55.51
CA ASP A 482 64.95 -18.02 56.42
C ASP A 482 66.38 -18.13 56.98
N ALA A 483 66.74 -17.24 57.93
CA ALA A 483 68.13 -17.05 58.35
C ALA A 483 68.45 -17.21 59.84
N LYS A 484 69.02 -18.38 60.19
CA LYS A 484 69.64 -18.65 61.50
C LYS A 484 70.52 -17.51 61.99
N ALA A 485 70.05 -16.86 63.06
CA ALA A 485 70.51 -15.56 63.53
C ALA A 485 71.84 -15.52 64.32
N SER A 486 72.66 -16.57 64.34
CA SER A 486 73.96 -16.52 65.06
C SER A 486 75.03 -17.49 64.53
N GLY A 487 76.26 -16.96 64.38
CA GLY A 487 77.49 -17.73 64.13
C GLY A 487 78.36 -17.19 63.00
N LEU A 488 79.65 -17.57 62.99
CA LEU A 488 80.61 -17.19 61.94
C LEU A 488 80.22 -17.69 60.54
N ASN A 489 79.40 -18.74 60.46
CA ASN A 489 78.87 -19.30 59.21
C ASN A 489 77.37 -18.97 58.99
N ALA A 490 76.84 -17.87 59.53
CA ALA A 490 75.47 -17.45 59.23
C ALA A 490 75.33 -17.11 57.73
N GLY A 491 74.61 -17.92 56.95
CA GLY A 491 74.34 -17.64 55.54
C GLY A 491 73.39 -16.45 55.32
N ASN A 492 73.22 -16.04 54.06
CA ASN A 492 72.20 -15.08 53.63
C ASN A 492 70.79 -15.71 53.65
N GLY A 493 69.74 -14.91 53.58
CA GLY A 493 68.42 -15.39 53.17
C GLY A 493 68.43 -15.94 51.73
N ARG A 494 67.37 -16.63 51.33
CA ARG A 494 67.21 -17.18 49.97
C ARG A 494 66.06 -16.51 49.23
N ALA A 495 66.13 -16.55 47.90
CA ALA A 495 65.04 -16.02 47.08
C ALA A 495 63.75 -16.82 47.27
N GLY A 496 62.62 -16.12 47.20
CA GLY A 496 61.32 -16.74 46.94
C GLY A 496 61.25 -17.28 45.51
N GLY A 497 60.26 -18.12 45.25
CA GLY A 497 59.95 -18.66 43.93
C GLY A 497 59.33 -17.61 43.01
N VAL A 498 59.50 -17.82 41.70
CA VAL A 498 58.81 -17.02 40.67
C VAL A 498 57.37 -17.52 40.55
N GLY A 499 56.39 -16.63 40.40
CA GLY A 499 55.01 -17.02 40.10
C GLY A 499 54.88 -17.64 38.71
N GLY A 500 54.01 -18.62 38.55
CA GLY A 500 53.71 -19.23 37.25
C GLY A 500 52.95 -18.26 36.34
N GLU A 501 53.16 -18.39 35.04
CA GLU A 501 52.50 -17.53 34.04
C GLU A 501 51.00 -17.84 33.99
N GLY A 502 50.19 -16.82 33.71
CA GLY A 502 48.76 -17.00 33.45
C GLY A 502 48.54 -17.64 32.08
N GLY A 503 47.56 -18.54 31.98
CA GLY A 503 47.27 -19.24 30.74
C GLY A 503 46.71 -18.30 29.65
N GLU A 504 46.86 -18.69 28.39
CA GLU A 504 46.32 -17.93 27.25
C GLU A 504 44.77 -18.00 27.23
N GLY A 505 44.12 -16.93 26.79
CA GLY A 505 42.68 -16.93 26.49
C GLY A 505 42.36 -17.65 25.19
N GLY A 506 41.21 -18.34 25.12
CA GLY A 506 40.81 -19.15 23.97
C GLY A 506 40.47 -18.33 22.72
N ASP A 507 40.90 -18.80 21.56
CA ASP A 507 40.66 -18.16 20.25
C ASP A 507 39.23 -18.44 19.73
N GLY A 508 38.67 -17.53 18.92
CA GLY A 508 37.43 -17.77 18.19
C GLY A 508 36.16 -17.69 19.05
N GLY A 509 35.73 -16.49 19.46
CA GLY A 509 34.59 -16.34 20.39
C GLY A 509 33.27 -16.95 19.90
N ALA A 510 32.99 -16.91 18.60
CA ALA A 510 31.97 -17.78 17.99
C ALA A 510 32.59 -19.04 17.37
N ILE A 511 33.53 -18.89 16.43
CA ILE A 511 34.05 -20.01 15.63
C ILE A 511 35.57 -20.01 15.61
N TYR A 512 36.15 -21.14 16.00
CA TYR A 512 37.54 -21.50 15.68
C TYR A 512 37.54 -22.49 14.51
N ASN A 513 38.28 -22.21 13.43
CA ASN A 513 38.38 -23.09 12.27
C ASN A 513 39.82 -23.41 11.85
N GLN A 514 40.20 -24.68 12.03
CA GLN A 514 41.39 -25.31 11.44
C GLN A 514 41.03 -26.38 10.39
N GLY A 515 39.74 -26.65 10.19
CA GLY A 515 39.23 -27.66 9.27
C GLY A 515 39.42 -27.35 7.77
N THR A 516 39.35 -28.38 6.91
CA THR A 516 39.85 -28.27 5.52
C THR A 516 39.00 -27.40 4.57
N THR A 517 37.74 -27.14 4.91
CA THR A 517 36.84 -26.26 4.15
C THR A 517 35.84 -25.60 5.09
N GLN A 518 35.66 -24.28 4.94
CA GLN A 518 34.73 -23.46 5.72
C GLN A 518 33.87 -22.63 4.75
N THR A 519 32.55 -22.72 4.87
CA THR A 519 31.61 -21.90 4.10
C THR A 519 30.60 -21.28 5.05
N ILE A 520 30.59 -19.96 5.15
CA ILE A 520 29.74 -19.18 6.07
C ILE A 520 29.05 -18.10 5.25
N THR A 521 27.71 -18.18 5.16
CA THR A 521 26.90 -17.23 4.36
C THR A 521 25.61 -16.82 5.06
N ASN A 522 25.13 -15.60 4.78
CA ASN A 522 23.83 -15.09 5.26
C ASN A 522 23.66 -15.14 6.79
N SER A 523 24.76 -15.21 7.55
CA SER A 523 24.74 -15.49 8.98
C SER A 523 25.09 -14.26 9.82
N ASN A 524 24.51 -14.18 11.01
CA ASN A 524 24.74 -13.11 11.98
C ASN A 524 25.78 -13.53 13.02
N PHE A 525 26.65 -12.60 13.39
CA PHE A 525 27.66 -12.72 14.43
C PHE A 525 27.58 -11.48 15.31
N THR A 526 26.95 -11.60 16.48
CA THR A 526 26.59 -10.44 17.32
C THR A 526 27.10 -10.60 18.76
N GLY A 527 28.01 -9.74 19.22
CA GLY A 527 28.41 -9.74 20.64
C GLY A 527 29.27 -10.93 21.10
N ASN A 528 29.84 -11.72 20.18
CA ASN A 528 30.70 -12.85 20.54
C ASN A 528 32.08 -12.36 21.02
N THR A 529 32.66 -13.05 21.99
CA THR A 529 33.89 -12.60 22.67
C THR A 529 34.91 -13.74 22.78
N ALA A 530 36.14 -13.50 22.33
CA ALA A 530 37.26 -14.41 22.55
C ALA A 530 37.76 -14.34 24.01
N GLY A 531 38.44 -15.37 24.49
CA GLY A 531 38.74 -15.53 25.92
C GLY A 531 39.77 -14.52 26.42
N ASN A 532 39.61 -14.03 27.65
CA ASN A 532 40.62 -13.16 28.26
C ASN A 532 41.81 -13.99 28.78
N GLY A 533 42.99 -13.35 28.81
CA GLY A 533 44.18 -13.94 29.38
C GLY A 533 44.08 -14.22 30.88
N GLY A 534 44.79 -15.24 31.36
CA GLY A 534 44.87 -15.59 32.77
C GLY A 534 45.78 -14.65 33.57
N LEU A 535 45.43 -14.39 34.83
CA LEU A 535 46.32 -13.68 35.75
C LEU A 535 47.54 -14.53 36.08
N GLY A 536 48.73 -13.94 36.01
CA GLY A 536 49.98 -14.56 36.47
C GLY A 536 50.05 -14.59 37.99
N GLY A 537 50.67 -15.63 38.55
CA GLY A 537 50.75 -15.84 40.00
C GLY A 537 51.67 -14.85 40.71
N ASP A 538 51.41 -14.59 42.00
CA ASP A 538 52.27 -13.73 42.82
C ASP A 538 53.66 -14.35 43.04
N GLY A 539 54.71 -13.52 43.10
CA GLY A 539 56.07 -13.98 43.43
C GLY A 539 56.28 -14.11 44.94
N GLY A 540 56.88 -15.21 45.41
CA GLY A 540 57.09 -15.47 46.84
C GLY A 540 58.07 -14.48 47.50
N ASP A 541 57.91 -14.20 48.80
CA ASP A 541 58.82 -13.31 49.52
C ASP A 541 60.21 -13.94 49.71
N GLY A 542 61.24 -13.08 49.77
CA GLY A 542 62.60 -13.49 50.05
C GLY A 542 62.85 -13.73 51.54
N GLY A 543 63.41 -14.88 51.90
CA GLY A 543 63.68 -15.25 53.29
C GLY A 543 64.52 -14.20 54.02
N ALA A 544 64.22 -13.95 55.29
CA ALA A 544 64.81 -12.87 56.06
C ALA A 544 66.32 -13.06 56.29
N ALA A 545 66.98 -12.00 56.78
CA ALA A 545 68.43 -11.97 56.98
C ALA A 545 68.86 -12.16 58.44
N ALA A 546 69.93 -12.92 58.64
CA ALA A 546 70.67 -12.86 59.90
C ALA A 546 71.34 -11.49 60.06
N THR A 547 71.41 -10.97 61.29
CA THR A 547 71.87 -9.61 61.60
C THR A 547 73.17 -9.24 60.90
N GLY A 548 73.13 -8.25 60.00
CA GLY A 548 74.30 -7.76 59.26
C GLY A 548 74.56 -8.41 57.90
N ARG A 549 73.58 -9.14 57.34
CA ARG A 549 73.61 -9.64 55.95
C ARG A 549 72.40 -9.17 55.14
N THR A 550 72.42 -9.40 53.83
CA THR A 550 71.27 -9.21 52.94
C THR A 550 70.26 -10.34 53.12
N GLY A 551 68.97 -10.01 52.96
CA GLY A 551 67.89 -11.00 52.85
C GLY A 551 67.95 -11.75 51.51
N GLY A 552 66.95 -12.59 51.30
CA GLY A 552 66.58 -13.06 49.97
C GLY A 552 66.09 -11.93 49.08
N ALA A 553 66.04 -12.19 47.77
CA ALA A 553 65.19 -11.42 46.87
C ALA A 553 63.75 -11.97 46.95
N GLY A 554 62.74 -11.13 46.78
CA GLY A 554 61.43 -11.64 46.38
C GLY A 554 61.53 -12.30 45.01
N GLY A 555 60.59 -13.20 44.72
CA GLY A 555 60.38 -13.71 43.37
C GLY A 555 59.95 -12.61 42.40
N GLN A 556 59.87 -12.97 41.13
CA GLN A 556 59.05 -12.21 40.18
C GLN A 556 57.65 -12.85 40.19
N GLY A 557 56.59 -12.06 40.06
CA GLY A 557 55.29 -12.59 39.67
C GLY A 557 55.36 -13.18 38.26
N GLY A 558 54.46 -14.11 37.96
CA GLY A 558 54.31 -14.66 36.63
C GLY A 558 53.84 -13.60 35.63
N ASN A 559 54.13 -13.84 34.36
CA ASN A 559 53.62 -13.02 33.28
C ASN A 559 52.11 -13.25 33.10
N PHE A 560 51.41 -12.27 32.56
CA PHE A 560 49.98 -12.37 32.30
C PHE A 560 49.73 -13.02 30.94
N GLY A 561 48.70 -13.87 30.87
CA GLY A 561 48.27 -14.48 29.62
C GLY A 561 47.79 -13.44 28.62
N ASN A 562 47.92 -13.77 27.34
CA ASN A 562 47.40 -12.98 26.23
C ASN A 562 45.89 -13.22 26.06
N GLY A 563 45.21 -12.24 25.47
CA GLY A 563 43.82 -12.39 25.05
C GLY A 563 43.69 -13.18 23.73
N GLY A 564 42.62 -13.96 23.61
CA GLY A 564 42.30 -14.74 22.42
C GLY A 564 41.93 -13.87 21.21
N ASN A 565 42.28 -14.33 20.02
CA ASN A 565 42.06 -13.64 18.74
C ASN A 565 40.76 -14.10 18.07
N GLY A 566 40.22 -13.30 17.15
CA GLY A 566 39.01 -13.66 16.39
C GLY A 566 37.74 -13.64 17.24
N GLY A 567 37.25 -12.44 17.60
CA GLY A 567 36.11 -12.28 18.51
C GLY A 567 34.82 -12.98 18.03
N ALA A 568 34.52 -12.90 16.74
CA ALA A 568 33.58 -13.83 16.10
C ALA A 568 34.31 -15.04 15.51
N ILE A 569 35.20 -14.85 14.51
CA ILE A 569 35.84 -15.98 13.81
C ILE A 569 37.37 -15.90 13.90
N LEU A 570 37.99 -17.00 14.33
CA LEU A 570 39.40 -17.28 14.06
C LEU A 570 39.53 -18.38 12.99
N HIS A 571 40.21 -18.05 11.90
CA HIS A 571 40.50 -18.95 10.79
C HIS A 571 42.00 -19.29 10.75
N VAL A 572 42.34 -20.53 11.07
CA VAL A 572 43.73 -21.02 11.02
C VAL A 572 44.12 -21.38 9.59
N SER A 573 43.34 -22.27 8.97
CA SER A 573 43.67 -22.94 7.71
C SER A 573 42.41 -23.52 7.03
N GLY A 574 42.54 -23.89 5.76
CA GLY A 574 41.50 -24.50 4.94
C GLY A 574 40.92 -23.54 3.91
N SER A 575 40.25 -24.08 2.89
CA SER A 575 39.55 -23.25 1.90
C SER A 575 38.36 -22.55 2.57
N SER A 576 38.45 -21.22 2.77
CA SER A 576 37.36 -20.44 3.37
C SER A 576 36.50 -19.72 2.34
N THR A 577 35.26 -19.42 2.71
CA THR A 577 34.33 -18.55 1.98
C THR A 577 33.41 -17.93 3.02
N VAL A 578 33.70 -16.68 3.42
CA VAL A 578 32.93 -15.92 4.40
C VAL A 578 32.34 -14.70 3.70
N GLN A 579 31.07 -14.80 3.29
CA GLN A 579 30.42 -13.76 2.50
C GLN A 579 28.95 -13.51 2.84
N SER A 580 28.48 -12.28 2.64
CA SER A 580 27.10 -11.88 2.93
C SER A 580 26.68 -12.16 4.39
N ASN A 581 27.61 -12.02 5.33
CA ASN A 581 27.38 -12.14 6.78
C ASN A 581 27.37 -10.76 7.45
N ASN A 582 26.97 -10.74 8.72
CA ASN A 582 26.81 -9.53 9.52
C ASN A 582 27.59 -9.66 10.83
N PHE A 583 28.67 -8.88 10.98
CA PHE A 583 29.57 -8.88 12.14
C PHE A 583 29.40 -7.59 12.94
N VAL A 584 28.69 -7.67 14.08
CA VAL A 584 28.36 -6.51 14.93
C VAL A 584 28.87 -6.72 16.36
N GLY A 585 29.73 -5.83 16.84
CA GLY A 585 30.08 -5.77 18.26
C GLY A 585 30.77 -7.02 18.81
N ASN A 586 31.58 -7.71 18.02
CA ASN A 586 32.33 -8.88 18.47
C ASN A 586 33.73 -8.46 18.95
N PHE A 587 34.26 -9.09 20.00
CA PHE A 587 35.48 -8.63 20.69
C PHE A 587 36.53 -9.72 20.79
N ALA A 588 37.78 -9.38 20.44
CA ALA A 588 38.93 -10.20 20.84
C ALA A 588 39.13 -10.07 22.36
N GLY A 589 39.78 -11.04 22.99
CA GLY A 589 40.00 -11.06 24.43
C GLY A 589 41.01 -10.00 24.88
N GLU A 590 40.85 -9.50 26.11
CA GLU A 590 41.82 -8.62 26.77
C GLU A 590 42.94 -9.45 27.43
N ALA A 591 44.15 -8.89 27.52
CA ALA A 591 45.18 -9.42 28.41
C ALA A 591 44.75 -9.28 29.88
N ALA A 592 45.23 -10.16 30.76
CA ALA A 592 44.89 -10.04 32.18
C ALA A 592 45.46 -8.74 32.76
N THR A 593 44.62 -7.89 33.34
CA THR A 593 45.06 -6.59 33.89
C THR A 593 45.41 -6.68 35.38
N PRO A 594 46.47 -5.97 35.86
CA PRO A 594 46.87 -6.03 37.25
C PRO A 594 45.90 -5.26 38.15
N TYR A 595 45.22 -5.94 39.07
CA TYR A 595 44.34 -5.35 40.09
C TYR A 595 44.94 -4.07 40.72
N GLU A 596 44.34 -2.90 40.48
CA GLU A 596 44.84 -1.60 40.98
C GLU A 596 44.93 -1.51 42.52
N ASN A 597 44.23 -2.40 43.24
CA ASN A 597 44.21 -2.45 44.71
C ASN A 597 44.70 -3.79 45.31
N GLY A 598 45.45 -4.60 44.53
CA GLY A 598 46.20 -5.74 45.07
C GLY A 598 47.25 -5.26 46.09
N GLY A 599 47.11 -5.65 47.35
CA GLY A 599 47.87 -5.07 48.46
C GLY A 599 49.34 -5.53 48.50
N TYR A 600 50.28 -4.59 48.36
CA TYR A 600 51.71 -4.84 48.59
C TYR A 600 51.96 -5.58 49.92
N ALA A 601 52.65 -6.73 49.85
CA ALA A 601 53.19 -7.39 51.03
C ALA A 601 54.08 -6.42 51.82
N SER A 602 53.68 -6.09 53.06
CA SER A 602 54.32 -4.98 53.78
C SER A 602 55.70 -5.39 54.29
N ALA A 603 56.75 -4.73 53.80
CA ALA A 603 58.12 -5.25 53.77
C ALA A 603 58.68 -5.83 55.09
N GLY A 604 58.82 -7.16 55.13
CA GLY A 604 59.63 -7.93 56.08
C GLY A 604 61.15 -7.78 55.86
N SER A 605 61.64 -6.55 55.68
CA SER A 605 63.07 -6.19 55.56
C SER A 605 63.86 -6.77 54.36
N GLY A 606 63.72 -6.17 53.18
CA GLY A 606 64.86 -6.11 52.25
C GLY A 606 64.55 -5.93 50.77
N THR A 607 63.65 -6.74 50.22
CA THR A 607 63.44 -6.82 48.77
C THR A 607 61.98 -7.18 48.51
N GLN A 608 61.29 -6.38 47.69
CA GLN A 608 59.93 -6.66 47.25
C GLN A 608 59.95 -7.71 46.12
N ALA A 609 58.86 -8.46 45.96
CA ALA A 609 58.61 -9.17 44.72
C ALA A 609 58.51 -8.17 43.55
N LEU A 610 59.00 -8.57 42.37
CA LEU A 610 58.83 -7.81 41.13
C LEU A 610 57.51 -8.24 40.47
N ARG A 611 56.81 -7.34 39.77
CA ARG A 611 55.69 -7.77 38.90
C ARG A 611 56.24 -8.56 37.70
N GLY A 612 55.42 -9.47 37.16
CA GLY A 612 55.63 -10.02 35.83
C GLY A 612 55.42 -8.97 34.74
N THR A 613 55.57 -9.35 33.47
CA THR A 613 55.18 -8.49 32.35
C THR A 613 53.71 -8.68 32.00
N ASP A 614 53.06 -7.58 31.62
CA ASP A 614 51.71 -7.60 31.08
C ASP A 614 51.68 -8.39 29.75
N GLY A 615 50.57 -9.10 29.49
CA GLY A 615 50.33 -9.82 28.24
C GLY A 615 49.93 -8.87 27.12
N SER A 616 49.67 -9.42 25.93
CA SER A 616 49.08 -8.69 24.80
C SER A 616 47.60 -8.98 24.62
N ASP A 617 46.82 -7.95 24.32
CA ASP A 617 45.41 -8.08 23.94
C ASP A 617 45.29 -8.83 22.61
N GLY A 618 44.22 -9.60 22.46
CA GLY A 618 43.89 -10.31 21.23
C GLY A 618 43.47 -9.34 20.11
N THR A 619 43.42 -9.84 18.87
CA THR A 619 43.12 -9.02 17.69
C THR A 619 42.10 -9.66 16.74
N GLY A 620 41.48 -8.84 15.87
CA GLY A 620 40.47 -9.29 14.91
C GLY A 620 39.10 -9.48 15.56
N GLY A 621 38.41 -8.39 15.92
CA GLY A 621 37.11 -8.46 16.60
C GLY A 621 36.05 -9.25 15.82
N ALA A 622 35.91 -8.99 14.51
CA ALA A 622 35.06 -9.79 13.62
C ALA A 622 35.80 -11.03 13.10
N PHE A 623 37.04 -10.87 12.63
CA PHE A 623 37.74 -11.93 11.90
C PHE A 623 39.27 -11.88 12.08
N PHE A 624 39.87 -13.03 12.39
CA PHE A 624 41.32 -13.22 12.41
C PHE A 624 41.76 -14.37 11.50
N ALA A 625 42.85 -14.21 10.73
CA ALA A 625 43.46 -15.30 9.94
C ALA A 625 44.90 -15.59 10.38
N SER A 626 45.20 -16.81 10.85
CA SER A 626 46.48 -17.09 11.53
C SER A 626 47.57 -17.75 10.67
N THR A 627 47.25 -18.66 9.73
CA THR A 627 48.29 -19.36 8.92
C THR A 627 48.10 -19.40 7.40
N GLU A 628 46.89 -19.15 6.87
CA GLU A 628 46.64 -19.15 5.42
C GLU A 628 45.94 -17.85 4.94
N ASN A 629 46.30 -17.40 3.72
CA ASN A 629 45.66 -16.25 3.07
C ASN A 629 44.19 -16.59 2.74
N THR A 630 43.27 -15.65 2.99
CA THR A 630 41.83 -15.91 2.93
C THR A 630 41.02 -14.71 2.43
N GLY A 631 39.73 -14.90 2.16
CA GLY A 631 38.83 -13.90 1.57
C GLY A 631 37.55 -13.69 2.38
N LEU A 632 37.17 -12.43 2.55
CA LEU A 632 36.02 -11.94 3.32
C LEU A 632 35.30 -10.90 2.45
N HIS A 633 34.14 -11.22 1.86
CA HIS A 633 33.50 -10.34 0.87
C HIS A 633 32.01 -10.11 1.12
N PHE A 634 31.51 -8.92 0.76
CA PHE A 634 30.08 -8.61 0.84
C PHE A 634 29.48 -8.71 2.25
N ASN A 635 30.29 -8.63 3.30
CA ASN A 635 29.83 -8.66 4.70
C ASN A 635 29.56 -7.23 5.20
N ARG A 636 28.68 -7.10 6.20
CA ARG A 636 28.51 -5.90 7.03
C ARG A 636 29.39 -6.04 8.27
N ILE A 637 30.27 -5.07 8.54
CA ILE A 637 31.28 -5.14 9.62
C ILE A 637 31.23 -3.83 10.41
N LEU A 638 30.75 -3.90 11.66
CA LEU A 638 30.49 -2.73 12.51
C LEU A 638 30.87 -2.98 13.98
N ASP A 639 31.44 -1.95 14.59
CA ASP A 639 31.60 -1.78 16.05
C ASP A 639 32.26 -2.95 16.81
N ASN A 640 32.99 -3.81 16.09
CA ASN A 640 33.79 -4.88 16.68
C ASN A 640 35.04 -4.30 17.36
N GLY A 641 35.66 -5.08 18.24
CA GLY A 641 36.95 -4.73 18.84
C GLY A 641 38.01 -4.45 17.76
N LEU A 642 38.66 -3.29 17.84
CA LEU A 642 39.61 -2.85 16.81
C LEU A 642 40.97 -3.59 16.94
N PRO A 643 41.57 -4.04 15.84
CA PRO A 643 41.03 -4.03 14.47
C PRO A 643 39.89 -5.04 14.28
N ASP A 644 38.81 -4.65 13.59
CA ASP A 644 37.70 -5.54 13.21
C ASP A 644 38.24 -6.79 12.48
N VAL A 645 39.21 -6.61 11.57
CA VAL A 645 39.80 -7.70 10.77
C VAL A 645 41.33 -7.66 10.85
N ALA A 646 41.97 -8.77 11.21
CA ALA A 646 43.43 -8.86 11.31
C ALA A 646 44.01 -10.17 10.75
N GLY A 647 45.17 -10.07 10.11
CA GLY A 647 46.00 -11.21 9.71
C GLY A 647 47.21 -11.41 10.63
N GLY A 648 47.59 -12.66 10.85
CA GLY A 648 48.86 -13.06 11.44
C GLY A 648 50.06 -12.63 10.60
N ASN A 649 51.27 -12.77 11.15
CA ASN A 649 52.49 -12.26 10.54
C ASN A 649 52.79 -12.88 9.15
N GLY A 650 52.58 -12.10 8.08
CA GLY A 650 52.76 -12.52 6.69
C GLY A 650 51.49 -13.04 6.01
N ILE A 651 50.35 -13.07 6.71
CA ILE A 651 49.05 -13.50 6.19
C ILE A 651 48.34 -12.31 5.54
N ASN A 652 47.85 -12.50 4.32
CA ASN A 652 47.12 -11.49 3.56
C ASN A 652 45.63 -11.88 3.53
N ILE A 653 44.75 -10.94 3.87
CA ILE A 653 43.30 -11.14 3.80
C ILE A 653 42.74 -10.21 2.73
N ASP A 654 42.01 -10.75 1.76
CA ASP A 654 41.22 -9.95 0.82
C ASP A 654 39.87 -9.66 1.48
N ALA A 655 39.76 -8.50 2.11
CA ALA A 655 38.57 -7.95 2.74
C ALA A 655 37.89 -6.89 1.85
N THR A 656 38.09 -6.95 0.52
CA THR A 656 37.41 -6.05 -0.43
C THR A 656 35.91 -6.36 -0.50
N ASN A 657 35.14 -5.37 -0.93
CA ASN A 657 33.69 -5.45 -1.16
C ASN A 657 32.83 -5.63 0.11
N ASN A 658 33.36 -5.37 1.31
CA ASN A 658 32.58 -5.29 2.55
C ASN A 658 32.02 -3.86 2.80
N TRP A 659 30.99 -3.76 3.64
CA TRP A 659 30.44 -2.52 4.16
C TRP A 659 30.93 -2.29 5.60
N TRP A 660 31.71 -1.23 5.81
CA TRP A 660 32.40 -0.93 7.09
C TRP A 660 31.72 0.17 7.91
N GLY A 661 30.45 0.49 7.60
CA GLY A 661 29.76 1.64 8.18
C GLY A 661 30.47 2.96 7.90
N THR A 662 31.00 3.18 6.69
CA THR A 662 31.60 4.49 6.33
C THR A 662 31.71 4.76 4.83
N ASN A 663 31.43 6.01 4.45
CA ASN A 663 31.49 6.51 3.08
C ASN A 663 32.73 7.38 2.77
N PHE A 664 33.55 7.75 3.75
CA PHE A 664 34.52 8.84 3.58
C PHE A 664 35.96 8.34 3.38
N GLU A 665 36.59 8.79 2.29
CA GLU A 665 38.05 8.78 2.19
C GLU A 665 38.65 9.55 3.39
N GLY A 666 39.60 8.92 4.10
CA GLY A 666 40.16 9.46 5.36
C GLY A 666 39.49 8.96 6.64
N THR A 667 38.34 8.29 6.56
CA THR A 667 37.87 7.32 7.57
C THR A 667 37.72 5.92 6.96
N ASN A 668 38.40 5.67 5.84
CA ASN A 668 38.59 4.34 5.26
C ASN A 668 39.08 3.35 6.35
N PRO A 669 38.70 2.05 6.30
CA PRO A 669 39.12 1.02 7.25
C PRO A 669 40.59 1.07 7.70
N PHE A 670 41.55 1.33 6.79
CA PHE A 670 42.97 1.52 7.15
C PHE A 670 43.17 2.69 8.14
N THR A 671 42.65 3.87 7.79
CA THR A 671 42.79 5.11 8.57
C THR A 671 42.01 5.12 9.88
N ALA A 672 40.96 4.29 9.97
CA ALA A 672 40.16 4.11 11.18
C ALA A 672 40.71 3.02 12.12
N GLY A 673 41.76 2.29 11.71
CA GLY A 673 42.29 1.15 12.47
C GLY A 673 41.38 -0.08 12.47
N ARG A 674 40.37 -0.14 11.58
CA ARG A 674 39.46 -1.29 11.43
C ARG A 674 40.16 -2.53 10.88
N VAL A 675 41.28 -2.36 10.19
CA VAL A 675 42.02 -3.46 9.56
C VAL A 675 43.52 -3.39 9.86
N SER A 676 44.18 -4.54 10.00
CA SER A 676 45.64 -4.60 10.18
C SER A 676 46.41 -4.38 8.87
N GLU A 677 47.73 -4.12 8.94
CA GLU A 677 48.56 -3.69 7.80
C GLU A 677 48.59 -4.66 6.59
N LEU A 678 48.15 -5.90 6.75
CA LEU A 678 48.18 -6.95 5.71
C LEU A 678 46.77 -7.34 5.18
N VAL A 679 45.75 -6.58 5.54
CA VAL A 679 44.35 -6.81 5.12
C VAL A 679 44.01 -5.81 4.02
N ASP A 680 43.71 -6.27 2.80
CA ASP A 680 43.29 -5.38 1.71
C ASP A 680 41.78 -5.14 1.77
N ALA A 681 41.37 -3.88 1.87
CA ALA A 681 39.97 -3.47 2.01
C ALA A 681 39.52 -2.49 0.90
N ASP A 682 40.34 -2.20 -0.10
CA ASP A 682 40.02 -1.27 -1.19
C ASP A 682 39.87 -2.01 -2.53
N PRO A 683 38.68 -2.01 -3.18
CA PRO A 683 37.51 -1.19 -2.90
C PRO A 683 36.56 -1.75 -1.82
N TRP A 684 35.92 -0.84 -1.07
CA TRP A 684 34.83 -1.13 -0.14
C TRP A 684 33.47 -0.66 -0.66
N VAL A 685 32.37 -1.12 -0.05
CA VAL A 685 31.00 -0.69 -0.40
C VAL A 685 30.71 0.70 0.14
N ILE A 686 29.92 1.50 -0.58
CA ILE A 686 29.45 2.82 -0.11
C ILE A 686 27.94 2.98 -0.24
N LEU A 687 27.33 3.59 0.78
CA LEU A 687 25.93 3.99 0.78
C LEU A 687 25.71 5.16 -0.20
N ARG A 688 24.63 5.12 -0.97
CA ARG A 688 24.17 6.22 -1.83
C ARG A 688 22.68 6.45 -1.66
N LEU A 689 22.22 7.63 -2.09
CA LEU A 689 20.80 7.98 -2.18
C LEU A 689 20.45 8.28 -3.63
N LEU A 690 19.77 7.34 -4.29
CA LEU A 690 19.31 7.50 -5.65
C LEU A 690 18.00 8.30 -5.64
N VAL A 691 18.05 9.52 -6.20
CA VAL A 691 16.90 10.43 -6.30
C VAL A 691 16.48 10.63 -7.77
N PRO A 692 15.18 10.76 -8.08
CA PRO A 692 14.73 11.17 -9.40
C PRO A 692 15.22 12.57 -9.77
N SER A 693 15.61 12.78 -11.05
CA SER A 693 16.12 14.06 -11.54
C SER A 693 15.09 15.19 -11.57
N HIS A 694 13.80 14.84 -11.66
CA HIS A 694 12.67 15.75 -11.52
C HIS A 694 11.67 15.17 -10.51
N ILE A 695 11.17 16.03 -9.62
CA ILE A 695 10.19 15.66 -8.59
C ILE A 695 9.11 16.74 -8.61
N TYR A 696 7.86 16.35 -8.79
CA TYR A 696 6.73 17.30 -8.83
C TYR A 696 5.92 17.22 -7.54
N ASN A 697 5.52 18.38 -7.02
CA ASN A 697 4.70 18.41 -5.81
C ASN A 697 3.38 17.62 -5.99
N GLY A 698 2.96 16.91 -4.94
CA GLY A 698 1.78 16.03 -4.99
C GLY A 698 1.85 14.91 -6.04
N ILE A 699 3.05 14.48 -6.46
CA ILE A 699 3.26 13.22 -7.18
C ILE A 699 4.22 12.35 -6.33
N PRO A 700 3.76 11.20 -5.80
CA PRO A 700 4.65 10.26 -5.13
C PRO A 700 5.66 9.65 -6.10
N VAL A 701 6.92 9.51 -5.66
CA VAL A 701 8.02 8.96 -6.47
C VAL A 701 8.90 8.04 -5.62
N GLN A 702 9.57 7.07 -6.24
CA GLN A 702 10.48 6.16 -5.54
C GLN A 702 11.87 6.78 -5.37
N PHE A 703 12.46 6.55 -4.21
CA PHE A 703 13.83 6.85 -3.80
C PHE A 703 14.48 5.54 -3.35
N ILE A 704 15.81 5.41 -3.45
CA ILE A 704 16.51 4.17 -3.06
C ILE A 704 17.77 4.50 -2.25
N GLY A 705 17.89 3.93 -1.05
CA GLY A 705 19.17 3.76 -0.36
C GLY A 705 19.93 2.61 -1.01
N ASP A 706 21.08 2.90 -1.60
CA ASP A 706 21.81 2.00 -2.51
C ASP A 706 23.19 1.64 -1.93
N LEU A 707 23.40 0.34 -1.64
CA LEU A 707 24.69 -0.26 -1.24
C LEU A 707 25.25 -1.14 -2.37
N THR A 708 24.76 -1.03 -3.61
CA THR A 708 25.21 -1.86 -4.74
C THR A 708 26.45 -1.31 -5.46
N GLN A 709 27.09 -0.27 -4.92
CA GLN A 709 28.28 0.36 -5.51
C GLN A 709 29.45 0.52 -4.55
N LYS A 710 30.65 0.53 -5.13
CA LYS A 710 31.95 0.56 -4.46
C LYS A 710 32.55 1.98 -4.36
N SER A 711 33.58 2.12 -3.55
CA SER A 711 34.46 3.31 -3.42
C SER A 711 35.05 3.73 -4.77
N ASP A 712 35.51 2.78 -5.58
CA ASP A 712 36.07 3.00 -6.93
C ASP A 712 35.02 3.40 -7.99
N GLY A 713 33.73 3.39 -7.64
CA GLY A 713 32.62 3.72 -8.52
C GLY A 713 32.07 2.55 -9.35
N ASN A 714 32.61 1.34 -9.23
CA ASN A 714 32.09 0.14 -9.89
C ASN A 714 30.91 -0.49 -9.11
N PRO A 715 30.06 -1.32 -9.75
CA PRO A 715 29.06 -2.11 -9.05
C PRO A 715 29.73 -3.21 -8.21
N VAL A 716 29.11 -3.57 -7.07
CA VAL A 716 29.70 -4.46 -6.06
C VAL A 716 29.96 -5.88 -6.61
N GLY A 717 29.01 -6.43 -7.37
CA GLY A 717 29.12 -7.77 -7.99
C GLY A 717 28.64 -8.94 -7.12
N GLY A 718 28.23 -8.64 -5.89
CA GLY A 718 27.55 -9.50 -4.93
C GLY A 718 26.75 -8.61 -3.96
N ASN A 719 26.09 -9.20 -2.97
CA ASN A 719 25.15 -8.50 -2.09
C ASN A 719 25.66 -8.43 -0.64
N ILE A 720 25.69 -7.22 -0.08
CA ILE A 720 25.61 -6.98 1.38
C ILE A 720 24.35 -7.67 1.92
N PRO A 721 24.32 -8.16 3.18
CA PRO A 721 23.11 -8.73 3.78
C PRO A 721 21.82 -7.95 3.49
N ASP A 722 20.75 -8.70 3.30
CA ASP A 722 19.39 -8.19 3.36
C ASP A 722 19.01 -7.85 4.82
N ASP A 723 17.85 -7.24 5.03
CA ASP A 723 17.33 -6.82 6.34
C ASP A 723 18.20 -5.80 7.13
N VAL A 724 19.15 -5.12 6.46
CA VAL A 724 19.87 -3.97 7.04
C VAL A 724 18.98 -2.73 7.01
N GLN A 725 18.78 -2.08 8.16
CA GLN A 725 17.89 -0.93 8.30
C GLN A 725 18.43 0.34 7.62
N ALA A 726 17.55 1.02 6.89
CA ALA A 726 17.77 2.34 6.31
C ALA A 726 16.68 3.31 6.77
N ASP A 727 17.11 4.38 7.46
CA ASP A 727 16.24 5.45 7.95
C ASP A 727 16.27 6.65 7.00
N PHE A 728 15.10 7.20 6.67
CA PHE A 728 14.93 8.18 5.60
C PHE A 728 14.26 9.47 6.10
N THR A 729 14.81 10.64 5.74
CA THR A 729 14.20 11.95 6.08
C THR A 729 14.12 12.90 4.89
N ALA A 730 13.12 13.78 4.90
CA ALA A 730 12.92 14.80 3.88
C ALA A 730 12.37 16.11 4.49
N THR A 731 12.83 17.27 3.99
CA THR A 731 12.40 18.58 4.53
C THR A 731 11.12 19.16 3.90
N ARG A 732 10.52 18.51 2.90
CA ARG A 732 9.34 19.01 2.14
C ARG A 732 8.27 17.97 1.83
N GLY A 733 8.26 16.85 2.53
CA GLY A 733 7.32 15.75 2.34
C GLY A 733 7.62 14.62 3.32
N THR A 734 7.00 13.46 3.12
CA THR A 734 7.26 12.25 3.91
C THR A 734 7.96 11.18 3.07
N LEU A 735 8.78 10.36 3.71
CA LEU A 735 9.34 9.12 3.18
C LEU A 735 8.77 7.96 4.00
N ASP A 736 8.61 6.79 3.39
CA ASP A 736 8.32 5.55 4.12
C ASP A 736 9.59 5.13 4.86
N THR A 737 9.54 4.98 6.19
CA THR A 737 10.74 4.73 7.03
C THR A 737 10.37 4.05 8.36
N PRO A 738 11.22 3.17 8.94
CA PRO A 738 12.40 2.56 8.32
C PRO A 738 12.04 1.72 7.09
N GLN A 739 13.02 1.49 6.21
CA GLN A 739 12.98 0.44 5.19
C GLN A 739 14.23 -0.43 5.35
N TYR A 740 14.31 -1.54 4.62
CA TYR A 740 15.35 -2.56 4.80
C TYR A 740 15.97 -2.93 3.45
N THR A 741 17.23 -3.40 3.47
CA THR A 741 17.91 -3.87 2.25
C THR A 741 17.29 -5.16 1.71
N ILE A 742 17.09 -5.18 0.39
CA ILE A 742 16.87 -6.39 -0.42
C ILE A 742 17.78 -6.26 -1.64
N ASP A 743 18.61 -7.26 -1.92
CA ASP A 743 19.68 -7.20 -2.93
C ASP A 743 20.61 -5.96 -2.74
N GLY A 744 20.84 -5.57 -1.48
CA GLY A 744 21.61 -4.36 -1.14
C GLY A 744 20.93 -3.02 -1.45
N GLN A 745 19.60 -3.00 -1.66
CA GLN A 745 18.82 -1.78 -1.92
C GLN A 745 17.64 -1.63 -0.96
N ALA A 746 17.48 -0.45 -0.38
CA ALA A 746 16.34 -0.08 0.46
C ALA A 746 15.45 0.96 -0.27
N PRO A 747 14.38 0.54 -0.97
CA PRO A 747 13.47 1.44 -1.66
C PRO A 747 12.48 2.12 -0.69
N THR A 748 12.07 3.36 -0.99
CA THR A 748 11.08 4.13 -0.20
C THR A 748 10.26 5.07 -1.07
N THR A 749 8.99 5.34 -0.72
CA THR A 749 8.16 6.32 -1.45
C THR A 749 8.30 7.71 -0.86
N TYR A 750 8.81 8.67 -1.66
CA TYR A 750 8.69 10.08 -1.33
C TYR A 750 7.30 10.61 -1.70
N SER A 751 6.60 11.22 -0.74
CA SER A 751 5.36 11.96 -0.94
C SER A 751 5.59 13.46 -0.67
N PRO A 752 5.88 14.28 -1.70
CA PRO A 752 6.08 15.72 -1.53
C PRO A 752 4.80 16.45 -1.14
N THR A 753 4.92 17.39 -0.20
CA THR A 753 3.83 18.24 0.30
C THR A 753 4.05 19.73 0.03
N SER A 754 5.26 20.15 -0.36
CA SER A 754 5.55 21.52 -0.78
C SER A 754 6.66 21.59 -1.83
N SER A 755 6.60 22.59 -2.70
CA SER A 755 7.61 22.87 -3.72
C SER A 755 8.82 23.66 -3.20
N GLY A 756 9.89 23.68 -3.98
CA GLY A 756 11.18 24.32 -3.70
C GLY A 756 12.29 23.33 -3.32
N MET A 757 13.46 23.89 -2.95
CA MET A 757 14.62 23.09 -2.53
C MET A 757 14.26 22.21 -1.33
N ALA A 758 14.42 20.90 -1.51
CA ALA A 758 14.26 19.90 -0.47
C ALA A 758 15.61 19.22 -0.19
N THR A 759 15.83 18.87 1.07
CA THR A 759 16.97 18.09 1.53
C THR A 759 16.45 16.71 1.90
N PHE A 760 17.13 15.69 1.41
CA PHE A 760 16.81 14.28 1.61
C PHE A 760 17.99 13.61 2.28
N THR A 761 17.73 12.76 3.27
CA THR A 761 18.76 11.91 3.87
C THR A 761 18.36 10.45 3.82
N VAL A 762 19.37 9.59 3.70
CA VAL A 762 19.30 8.18 4.10
C VAL A 762 20.42 7.94 5.11
N THR A 763 20.10 7.24 6.19
CA THR A 763 21.03 6.84 7.24
C THR A 763 21.02 5.32 7.35
N VAL A 764 22.18 4.70 7.18
CA VAL A 764 22.43 3.27 7.42
C VAL A 764 23.68 3.19 8.28
N ASP A 765 23.61 2.49 9.41
CA ASP A 765 24.77 2.25 10.28
C ASP A 765 25.50 3.55 10.69
N ASP A 766 24.71 4.49 11.21
CA ASP A 766 25.02 5.90 11.50
C ASP A 766 25.56 6.75 10.31
N GLN A 767 25.83 6.15 9.14
CA GLN A 767 26.28 6.88 7.96
C GLN A 767 25.12 7.56 7.25
N THR A 768 25.15 8.89 7.29
CA THR A 768 24.09 9.72 6.69
C THR A 768 24.54 10.31 5.35
N VAL A 769 23.96 9.83 4.25
CA VAL A 769 24.07 10.45 2.92
C VAL A 769 23.01 11.54 2.79
N THR A 770 23.41 12.73 2.34
CA THR A 770 22.51 13.88 2.12
C THR A 770 22.49 14.29 0.65
N VAL A 771 21.31 14.42 0.06
CA VAL A 771 21.10 14.94 -1.30
C VAL A 771 20.14 16.13 -1.25
N ASN A 772 20.44 17.19 -2.01
CA ASN A 772 19.53 18.32 -2.18
C ASN A 772 18.95 18.28 -3.61
N GLN A 773 17.64 18.06 -3.73
CA GLN A 773 16.93 18.01 -5.00
C GLN A 773 15.73 18.96 -4.97
N ASN A 774 15.45 19.64 -6.08
CA ASN A 774 14.35 20.61 -6.13
C ASN A 774 13.01 19.91 -6.38
N VAL A 775 12.02 20.17 -5.53
CA VAL A 775 10.63 19.80 -5.80
C VAL A 775 10.01 20.89 -6.67
N GLU A 776 9.74 20.59 -7.93
CA GLU A 776 9.13 21.51 -8.87
C GLU A 776 7.65 21.77 -8.51
N PRO A 777 7.21 23.05 -8.57
CA PRO A 777 5.83 23.41 -8.27
C PRO A 777 4.89 22.83 -9.33
N ARG A 778 3.74 22.33 -8.88
CA ARG A 778 2.73 21.74 -9.76
C ARG A 778 1.35 22.32 -9.49
N ALA A 779 0.79 22.97 -10.51
CA ALA A 779 -0.62 23.36 -10.55
C ALA A 779 -1.43 22.31 -11.33
N VAL A 780 -2.76 22.31 -11.16
CA VAL A 780 -3.69 21.54 -12.02
C VAL A 780 -4.94 22.39 -12.17
N LEU A 781 -5.26 22.82 -13.39
CA LEU A 781 -6.37 23.73 -13.65
C LEU A 781 -7.60 23.01 -14.22
N ASP A 782 -8.69 22.99 -13.46
CA ASP A 782 -10.00 22.58 -13.93
C ASP A 782 -10.62 23.73 -14.74
N PHE A 783 -10.88 23.50 -16.02
CA PHE A 783 -11.30 24.53 -16.98
C PHE A 783 -12.58 24.15 -17.74
N THR A 784 -13.58 25.03 -17.68
CA THR A 784 -14.89 24.83 -18.31
C THR A 784 -15.41 26.11 -18.97
N LYS A 785 -16.22 25.94 -20.02
CA LYS A 785 -17.00 26.99 -20.70
C LYS A 785 -18.41 26.48 -20.98
N SER A 786 -19.39 27.35 -20.87
CA SER A 786 -20.80 27.10 -21.22
C SER A 786 -21.45 28.34 -21.84
N VAL A 787 -22.68 28.18 -22.32
CA VAL A 787 -23.55 29.26 -22.79
C VAL A 787 -24.93 29.08 -22.14
N SER A 788 -25.63 30.18 -21.81
CA SER A 788 -26.94 30.13 -21.14
C SER A 788 -28.07 29.60 -22.03
N ASP A 789 -27.94 29.79 -23.34
CA ASP A 789 -28.85 29.28 -24.37
C ASP A 789 -28.04 28.90 -25.60
N ASN A 790 -28.34 27.73 -26.19
CA ASN A 790 -27.70 27.22 -27.40
C ASN A 790 -28.65 27.18 -28.61
N HIS A 791 -29.89 27.66 -28.49
CA HIS A 791 -30.81 28.01 -29.59
C HIS A 791 -31.51 29.38 -29.38
N PRO A 792 -30.76 30.48 -29.14
CA PRO A 792 -31.35 31.81 -29.03
C PRO A 792 -31.80 32.34 -30.40
N ASN A 793 -32.78 33.26 -30.40
CA ASN A 793 -33.26 33.93 -31.60
C ASN A 793 -32.33 35.09 -32.00
N TYR A 794 -32.44 35.56 -33.24
CA TYR A 794 -31.83 36.82 -33.64
C TYR A 794 -32.41 37.98 -32.81
N GLY A 795 -31.55 38.75 -32.15
CA GLY A 795 -31.90 39.83 -31.23
C GLY A 795 -31.94 39.44 -29.74
N ASP A 796 -31.77 38.17 -29.39
CA ASP A 796 -31.76 37.73 -27.98
C ASP A 796 -30.43 38.07 -27.26
N MET A 797 -30.51 38.11 -25.93
CA MET A 797 -29.39 38.40 -25.03
C MET A 797 -29.00 37.13 -24.25
N ILE A 798 -27.73 36.73 -24.35
CA ILE A 798 -27.22 35.47 -23.79
C ILE A 798 -25.91 35.67 -23.03
N HIS A 799 -25.61 34.71 -22.13
CA HIS A 799 -24.39 34.69 -21.32
C HIS A 799 -23.45 33.57 -21.79
N PHE A 800 -22.15 33.86 -21.92
CA PHE A 800 -21.09 32.85 -21.91
C PHE A 800 -20.43 32.83 -20.53
N ILE A 801 -20.43 31.67 -19.88
CA ILE A 801 -19.83 31.49 -18.55
C ILE A 801 -18.58 30.62 -18.69
N ILE A 802 -17.45 31.14 -18.23
CA ILE A 802 -16.15 30.47 -18.19
C ILE A 802 -15.77 30.29 -16.72
N THR A 803 -15.29 29.12 -16.31
CA THR A 803 -14.78 28.89 -14.94
C THR A 803 -13.42 28.21 -14.96
N VAL A 804 -12.50 28.73 -14.14
CA VAL A 804 -11.14 28.20 -13.90
C VAL A 804 -11.00 27.93 -12.39
N GLN A 805 -10.56 26.74 -12.00
CA GLN A 805 -10.22 26.41 -10.61
C GLN A 805 -8.83 25.76 -10.55
N ASN A 806 -8.04 26.08 -9.52
CA ASN A 806 -6.79 25.35 -9.25
C ASN A 806 -7.03 24.24 -8.22
N SER A 807 -6.90 23.00 -8.68
CA SER A 807 -7.03 21.76 -7.90
C SER A 807 -5.69 21.02 -7.73
N GLY A 808 -4.57 21.64 -8.14
CA GLY A 808 -3.21 21.17 -7.86
C GLY A 808 -2.74 21.51 -6.44
N PRO A 809 -1.54 21.07 -6.03
CA PRO A 809 -0.98 21.43 -4.73
C PRO A 809 -0.35 22.84 -4.67
N ASP A 810 0.24 23.35 -5.74
CA ASP A 810 0.84 24.70 -5.77
C ASP A 810 -0.07 25.74 -6.45
N THR A 811 0.25 27.02 -6.22
CA THR A 811 -0.43 28.15 -6.86
C THR A 811 -0.07 28.24 -8.34
N ALA A 812 -1.08 28.35 -9.20
CA ALA A 812 -0.90 28.62 -10.62
C ALA A 812 -0.55 30.10 -10.84
N THR A 813 0.41 30.36 -11.72
CA THR A 813 0.93 31.70 -12.08
C THR A 813 0.71 32.02 -13.55
N ASP A 814 0.66 33.31 -13.85
CA ASP A 814 0.36 33.89 -15.17
C ASP A 814 -0.84 33.22 -15.85
N VAL A 815 -1.89 32.94 -15.07
CA VAL A 815 -3.12 32.32 -15.54
C VAL A 815 -3.88 33.32 -16.42
N ASN A 816 -4.03 32.99 -17.69
CA ASN A 816 -4.68 33.80 -18.70
C ASN A 816 -5.66 32.94 -19.51
N VAL A 817 -6.83 33.48 -19.82
CA VAL A 817 -7.79 32.88 -20.76
C VAL A 817 -8.05 33.85 -21.90
N THR A 818 -8.00 33.38 -23.15
CA THR A 818 -8.41 34.17 -24.32
C THR A 818 -9.74 33.66 -24.87
N ASP A 819 -10.77 34.50 -24.82
CA ASP A 819 -12.13 34.29 -25.34
C ASP A 819 -12.51 35.52 -26.18
N LEU A 820 -12.41 35.42 -27.50
CA LEU A 820 -12.76 36.51 -28.42
C LEU A 820 -14.05 36.16 -29.17
N LEU A 821 -15.09 36.97 -28.96
CA LEU A 821 -16.42 36.72 -29.50
C LEU A 821 -16.43 36.65 -31.04
N PRO A 822 -17.01 35.59 -31.64
CA PRO A 822 -17.25 35.51 -33.08
C PRO A 822 -18.06 36.70 -33.64
N VAL A 823 -17.73 37.12 -34.86
CA VAL A 823 -18.50 38.13 -35.61
C VAL A 823 -19.96 37.68 -35.73
N GLY A 824 -20.89 38.51 -35.27
CA GLY A 824 -22.32 38.18 -35.14
C GLY A 824 -22.78 38.10 -33.68
N LEU A 825 -21.85 37.96 -32.71
CA LEU A 825 -22.13 38.04 -31.27
C LEU A 825 -21.56 39.36 -30.73
N VAL A 826 -22.43 40.30 -30.36
CA VAL A 826 -22.05 41.67 -29.99
C VAL A 826 -21.92 41.78 -28.47
N TYR A 827 -20.72 42.05 -27.98
CA TYR A 827 -20.45 42.31 -26.57
C TYR A 827 -21.35 43.42 -25.99
N GLN A 828 -21.90 43.19 -24.78
CA GLN A 828 -22.68 44.18 -24.04
C GLN A 828 -22.05 44.50 -22.69
N SER A 829 -21.71 43.49 -21.89
CA SER A 829 -21.03 43.65 -20.59
C SER A 829 -20.36 42.34 -20.15
N HIS A 830 -19.54 42.40 -19.10
CA HIS A 830 -19.07 41.19 -18.42
C HIS A 830 -19.02 41.38 -16.90
N THR A 831 -18.94 40.27 -16.16
CA THR A 831 -18.57 40.23 -14.74
C THR A 831 -17.49 39.16 -14.53
N ALA A 832 -16.38 39.53 -13.89
CA ALA A 832 -15.32 38.60 -13.50
C ALA A 832 -15.15 38.58 -11.98
N THR A 833 -14.96 37.41 -11.36
CA THR A 833 -14.71 37.32 -9.91
C THR A 833 -13.24 37.52 -9.52
N ALA A 834 -12.33 37.41 -10.50
CA ALA A 834 -10.90 37.66 -10.35
C ALA A 834 -10.33 38.21 -11.66
N GLY A 835 -9.24 38.96 -11.58
CA GLY A 835 -8.58 39.49 -12.77
C GLY A 835 -9.36 40.59 -13.50
N SER A 836 -9.07 40.74 -14.79
CA SER A 836 -9.76 41.69 -15.69
C SER A 836 -9.88 41.14 -17.11
N TYR A 837 -11.03 41.32 -17.76
CA TYR A 837 -11.26 40.93 -19.15
C TYR A 837 -11.33 42.13 -20.09
N ASP A 838 -10.56 42.10 -21.17
CA ASP A 838 -10.66 43.05 -22.28
C ASP A 838 -11.39 42.42 -23.48
N HIS A 839 -12.64 42.84 -23.69
CA HIS A 839 -13.47 42.45 -24.82
C HIS A 839 -12.89 42.77 -26.22
N ALA A 840 -11.91 43.67 -26.34
CA ALA A 840 -11.33 44.05 -27.64
C ALA A 840 -10.21 43.09 -28.09
N THR A 841 -9.56 42.42 -27.14
CA THR A 841 -8.52 41.38 -27.39
C THR A 841 -8.98 39.97 -27.02
N GLY A 842 -10.07 39.86 -26.25
CA GLY A 842 -10.54 38.60 -25.66
C GLY A 842 -9.75 38.16 -24.42
N LEU A 843 -8.76 38.93 -23.95
CA LEU A 843 -7.88 38.51 -22.86
C LEU A 843 -8.50 38.71 -21.48
N TRP A 844 -8.75 37.61 -20.76
CA TRP A 844 -8.99 37.57 -19.32
C TRP A 844 -7.69 37.22 -18.60
N ASN A 845 -7.05 38.22 -18.00
CA ASN A 845 -5.86 38.03 -17.17
C ASN A 845 -6.31 37.80 -15.72
N ILE A 846 -6.10 36.59 -15.19
CA ILE A 846 -6.41 36.20 -13.81
C ILE A 846 -5.19 36.44 -12.89
N GLY A 847 -3.98 36.27 -13.44
CA GLY A 847 -2.73 36.46 -12.72
C GLY A 847 -2.33 35.22 -11.93
N SER A 848 -2.64 35.18 -10.63
CA SER A 848 -2.31 34.04 -9.76
C SER A 848 -3.57 33.42 -9.16
N LEU A 849 -3.67 32.09 -9.23
CA LEU A 849 -4.81 31.33 -8.71
C LEU A 849 -4.35 30.32 -7.65
N THR A 850 -4.58 30.64 -6.38
CA THR A 850 -4.26 29.76 -5.25
C THR A 850 -5.33 28.68 -5.09
N THR A 851 -4.95 27.55 -4.50
CA THR A 851 -5.85 26.44 -4.16
C THR A 851 -6.98 26.86 -3.21
N SER A 852 -6.76 27.90 -2.40
CA SER A 852 -7.73 28.44 -1.44
C SER A 852 -8.76 29.41 -2.04
N MET A 853 -8.62 29.82 -3.30
CA MET A 853 -9.56 30.74 -3.96
C MET A 853 -10.83 30.04 -4.49
N GLY A 854 -10.81 28.72 -4.66
CA GLY A 854 -11.87 27.97 -5.34
C GLY A 854 -11.93 28.27 -6.83
N GLY A 855 -13.10 28.04 -7.44
CA GLY A 855 -13.36 28.38 -8.84
C GLY A 855 -13.64 29.87 -9.04
N VAL A 856 -12.86 30.50 -9.90
CA VAL A 856 -13.10 31.88 -10.40
C VAL A 856 -13.79 31.83 -11.74
N TYR A 857 -14.69 32.78 -12.02
CA TYR A 857 -15.46 32.81 -13.26
C TYR A 857 -15.45 34.16 -13.96
N LEU A 858 -15.67 34.10 -15.28
CA LEU A 858 -15.98 35.22 -16.16
C LEU A 858 -17.33 34.92 -16.82
N ASP A 859 -18.27 35.84 -16.68
CA ASP A 859 -19.58 35.84 -17.31
C ASP A 859 -19.65 36.98 -18.34
N ILE A 860 -19.88 36.66 -19.61
CA ILE A 860 -19.90 37.62 -20.75
C ILE A 860 -21.31 37.67 -21.32
N LEU A 861 -21.98 38.82 -21.18
CA LEU A 861 -23.29 39.09 -21.74
C LEU A 861 -23.14 39.66 -23.17
N VAL A 862 -23.81 39.01 -24.13
CA VAL A 862 -23.77 39.35 -25.55
C VAL A 862 -25.16 39.41 -26.17
N LEU A 863 -25.31 40.25 -27.19
CA LEU A 863 -26.47 40.34 -28.08
C LEU A 863 -26.23 39.49 -29.33
N VAL A 864 -27.19 38.64 -29.66
CA VAL A 864 -27.19 37.87 -30.91
C VAL A 864 -27.58 38.78 -32.08
N ASN A 865 -26.63 39.08 -32.96
CA ASN A 865 -26.77 39.98 -34.10
C ASN A 865 -26.26 39.33 -35.41
N GLY A 866 -26.55 38.04 -35.57
CA GLY A 866 -26.27 37.24 -36.75
C GLY A 866 -26.91 35.87 -36.61
N THR A 867 -26.96 35.10 -37.69
CA THR A 867 -27.67 33.81 -37.78
C THR A 867 -26.73 32.65 -38.15
N GLY A 868 -27.18 31.42 -37.94
CA GLY A 868 -26.40 30.19 -38.14
C GLY A 868 -25.63 29.72 -36.90
N LEU A 869 -24.64 28.85 -37.13
CA LEU A 869 -23.86 28.21 -36.06
C LEU A 869 -22.68 29.09 -35.63
N PHE A 870 -22.69 29.52 -34.36
CA PHE A 870 -21.56 30.15 -33.71
C PHE A 870 -20.83 29.14 -32.80
N ASN A 871 -19.50 29.15 -32.87
CA ASN A 871 -18.63 28.41 -31.96
C ASN A 871 -17.71 29.41 -31.27
N ASN A 872 -17.97 29.72 -30.00
CA ASN A 872 -17.08 30.55 -29.20
C ASN A 872 -16.10 29.65 -28.43
N THR A 873 -14.79 29.89 -28.56
CA THR A 873 -13.74 29.12 -27.89
C THR A 873 -12.97 30.00 -26.91
N ALA A 874 -12.80 29.49 -25.69
CA ALA A 874 -11.86 30.01 -24.71
C ALA A 874 -10.63 29.09 -24.65
N THR A 875 -9.43 29.67 -24.74
CA THR A 875 -8.15 28.96 -24.58
C THR A 875 -7.51 29.39 -23.26
N LEU A 876 -7.20 28.43 -22.38
CA LEU A 876 -6.50 28.65 -21.11
C LEU A 876 -4.99 28.40 -21.29
N ILE A 877 -4.17 29.28 -20.69
CA ILE A 877 -2.70 29.18 -20.62
C ILE A 877 -2.23 29.55 -19.21
N GLN A 878 -1.21 28.85 -18.68
CA GLN A 878 -0.52 29.18 -17.42
C GLN A 878 1.02 29.10 -17.57
N SER A 879 1.78 29.66 -16.62
CA SER A 879 3.26 29.55 -16.56
C SER A 879 3.78 28.48 -15.60
N THR A 880 2.95 27.95 -14.70
CA THR A 880 3.31 26.86 -13.78
C THR A 880 3.27 25.50 -14.51
N TYR A 881 4.08 24.53 -14.05
CA TYR A 881 4.09 23.18 -14.64
C TYR A 881 2.86 22.35 -14.19
N PRO A 882 2.29 21.48 -15.05
CA PRO A 882 2.55 21.38 -16.49
C PRO A 882 2.04 22.62 -17.24
N GLN A 883 2.77 23.03 -18.27
CA GLN A 883 2.33 24.11 -19.16
C GLN A 883 1.21 23.60 -20.07
N ASP A 884 -0.02 23.65 -19.55
CA ASP A 884 -1.21 23.23 -20.26
C ASP A 884 -1.76 24.39 -21.12
N GLU A 885 -1.93 24.14 -22.42
CA GLU A 885 -2.77 24.94 -23.33
C GLU A 885 -4.07 24.14 -23.57
N VAL A 886 -5.21 24.70 -23.17
CA VAL A 886 -6.48 23.95 -23.13
C VAL A 886 -7.61 24.76 -23.75
N ASP A 887 -8.19 24.25 -24.83
CA ASP A 887 -9.42 24.78 -25.42
C ASP A 887 -10.68 24.25 -24.72
N ARG A 888 -11.64 25.15 -24.52
CA ARG A 888 -13.05 24.86 -24.20
C ARG A 888 -13.95 25.71 -25.10
N SER A 889 -14.80 25.07 -25.89
CA SER A 889 -15.77 25.76 -26.75
C SER A 889 -17.20 25.61 -26.23
N ALA A 890 -18.02 26.63 -26.48
CA ALA A 890 -19.47 26.55 -26.38
C ALA A 890 -20.10 26.96 -27.72
N THR A 891 -20.94 26.08 -28.26
CA THR A 891 -21.69 26.31 -29.50
C THR A 891 -23.11 26.77 -29.24
N LEU A 892 -23.64 27.55 -30.16
CA LEU A 892 -25.05 27.88 -30.27
C LEU A 892 -25.44 28.00 -31.74
N ASN A 893 -26.69 27.69 -32.07
CA ASN A 893 -27.25 27.83 -33.41
C ASN A 893 -28.42 28.80 -33.37
N VAL A 894 -28.39 29.81 -34.22
CA VAL A 894 -29.45 30.81 -34.35
C VAL A 894 -30.18 30.54 -35.67
N ASP A 895 -31.48 30.33 -35.61
CA ASP A 895 -32.27 30.07 -36.82
C ASP A 895 -32.34 31.33 -37.72
N PRO A 896 -32.47 31.16 -39.06
CA PRO A 896 -32.50 32.29 -40.00
C PRO A 896 -33.63 33.30 -39.70
N ALA A 897 -33.32 34.58 -39.89
CA ALA A 897 -34.18 35.69 -39.48
C ALA A 897 -34.42 36.70 -40.60
N ALA A 898 -35.70 36.96 -40.92
CA ALA A 898 -36.10 37.87 -41.99
C ALA A 898 -37.13 38.88 -41.47
N MET A 899 -37.00 40.15 -41.88
CA MET A 899 -37.84 41.25 -41.38
C MET A 899 -38.64 41.83 -42.53
N ILE A 900 -39.81 41.23 -42.78
CA ILE A 900 -40.73 41.68 -43.82
C ILE A 900 -41.54 42.90 -43.35
N SER A 901 -41.61 43.93 -44.18
CA SER A 901 -42.56 45.04 -44.05
C SER A 901 -43.52 45.08 -45.25
N ILE A 902 -44.76 45.51 -45.03
CA ILE A 902 -45.81 45.57 -46.07
C ILE A 902 -46.55 46.90 -46.01
N THR A 903 -46.80 47.47 -47.18
CA THR A 903 -47.63 48.68 -47.36
C THR A 903 -48.74 48.41 -48.37
N LYS A 904 -49.83 49.20 -48.31
CA LYS A 904 -50.97 49.09 -49.21
C LYS A 904 -51.56 50.46 -49.55
N THR A 905 -51.96 50.66 -50.79
CA THR A 905 -52.63 51.87 -51.31
C THR A 905 -53.73 51.49 -52.32
N ASP A 906 -54.54 52.46 -52.74
CA ASP A 906 -55.48 52.36 -53.85
C ASP A 906 -55.16 53.38 -54.96
N ASN A 907 -56.01 53.50 -55.98
CA ASN A 907 -55.83 54.36 -57.16
C ASN A 907 -56.89 55.48 -57.30
N THR A 908 -57.77 55.67 -56.33
CA THR A 908 -58.84 56.68 -56.39
C THR A 908 -58.30 58.09 -56.13
N THR A 909 -59.12 59.12 -56.40
CA THR A 909 -58.79 60.50 -56.01
C THR A 909 -59.43 60.78 -54.65
N ASP A 910 -58.66 61.34 -53.72
CA ASP A 910 -59.07 61.68 -52.35
C ASP A 910 -59.78 60.56 -51.56
N HIS A 911 -59.54 59.30 -51.95
CA HIS A 911 -60.18 58.09 -51.41
C HIS A 911 -61.70 57.98 -51.65
N GLU A 912 -62.27 58.67 -52.65
CA GLU A 912 -63.70 58.53 -53.05
C GLU A 912 -63.89 57.64 -54.29
N ALA A 913 -64.93 56.79 -54.27
CA ALA A 913 -65.42 56.03 -55.44
C ALA A 913 -66.94 55.84 -55.39
N ASN A 914 -67.63 55.89 -56.53
CA ASN A 914 -69.08 55.73 -56.62
C ASN A 914 -69.49 54.25 -56.74
N VAL A 915 -70.77 53.96 -56.54
CA VAL A 915 -71.34 52.63 -56.81
C VAL A 915 -71.20 52.29 -58.30
N GLY A 916 -70.45 51.23 -58.60
CA GLY A 916 -70.09 50.77 -59.95
C GLY A 916 -68.67 51.13 -60.40
N ASP A 917 -67.90 51.88 -59.62
CA ASP A 917 -66.50 52.21 -59.96
C ASP A 917 -65.55 51.03 -59.64
N GLU A 918 -64.59 50.77 -60.54
CA GLU A 918 -63.52 49.78 -60.34
C GLU A 918 -62.29 50.40 -59.64
N VAL A 919 -61.99 49.94 -58.42
CA VAL A 919 -60.84 50.41 -57.63
C VAL A 919 -59.70 49.40 -57.66
N THR A 920 -58.50 49.87 -58.00
CA THR A 920 -57.26 49.10 -58.03
C THR A 920 -56.44 49.34 -56.75
N PHE A 921 -56.30 48.30 -55.93
CA PHE A 921 -55.38 48.28 -54.80
C PHE A 921 -53.99 47.83 -55.23
N THR A 922 -52.96 48.34 -54.54
CA THR A 922 -51.55 47.97 -54.68
C THR A 922 -50.99 47.59 -53.31
N ILE A 923 -50.30 46.45 -53.22
CA ILE A 923 -49.63 45.91 -52.03
C ILE A 923 -48.15 45.80 -52.34
N THR A 924 -47.27 46.27 -51.45
CA THR A 924 -45.82 46.26 -51.65
C THR A 924 -45.13 45.65 -50.43
N ALA A 925 -44.30 44.63 -50.64
CA ALA A 925 -43.56 43.90 -49.59
C ALA A 925 -42.04 44.01 -49.76
N HIS A 926 -41.32 44.23 -48.65
CA HIS A 926 -39.86 44.43 -48.61
C HIS A 926 -39.22 43.59 -47.49
N ASN A 927 -38.00 43.06 -47.70
CA ASN A 927 -37.24 42.34 -46.66
C ASN A 927 -35.99 43.12 -46.20
N ALA A 928 -35.99 43.54 -44.94
CA ALA A 928 -34.89 44.24 -44.29
C ALA A 928 -34.14 43.41 -43.23
N GLY A 929 -34.45 42.11 -43.08
CA GLY A 929 -33.78 41.23 -42.13
C GLY A 929 -32.46 40.66 -42.68
N PRO A 930 -31.59 40.10 -41.81
CA PRO A 930 -30.27 39.60 -42.23
C PRO A 930 -30.34 38.44 -43.24
N ASP A 931 -31.38 37.60 -43.18
CA ASP A 931 -31.59 36.48 -44.09
C ASP A 931 -32.71 36.73 -45.11
N ASN A 932 -32.73 35.87 -46.14
CA ASN A 932 -33.81 35.83 -47.14
C ASN A 932 -35.09 35.27 -46.51
N ALA A 933 -36.24 35.89 -46.75
CA ALA A 933 -37.52 35.28 -46.43
C ALA A 933 -37.90 34.24 -47.49
N THR A 934 -38.26 33.03 -47.08
CA THR A 934 -38.71 31.95 -47.95
C THR A 934 -40.15 31.54 -47.67
N ASN A 935 -40.83 31.08 -48.71
CA ASN A 935 -42.26 30.74 -48.70
C ASN A 935 -43.18 31.92 -48.29
N VAL A 936 -42.80 33.16 -48.66
CA VAL A 936 -43.61 34.36 -48.50
C VAL A 936 -44.93 34.20 -49.26
N VAL A 937 -46.03 34.09 -48.52
CA VAL A 937 -47.42 34.09 -49.05
C VAL A 937 -48.04 35.42 -48.67
N ILE A 938 -48.56 36.17 -49.65
CA ILE A 938 -49.34 37.40 -49.40
C ILE A 938 -50.83 37.07 -49.45
N THR A 939 -51.63 37.63 -48.54
CA THR A 939 -53.09 37.49 -48.46
C THR A 939 -53.78 38.83 -48.26
N ASP A 940 -54.98 38.98 -48.81
CA ASP A 940 -55.82 40.19 -48.73
C ASP A 940 -57.30 39.79 -48.61
N VAL A 941 -58.03 40.31 -47.62
CA VAL A 941 -59.42 39.89 -47.35
C VAL A 941 -60.39 41.00 -47.72
N LEU A 942 -61.16 40.81 -48.79
CA LEU A 942 -62.06 41.84 -49.30
C LEU A 942 -63.20 42.12 -48.30
N PRO A 943 -63.26 43.33 -47.69
CA PRO A 943 -64.38 43.73 -46.85
C PRO A 943 -65.68 43.83 -47.67
N LEU A 944 -66.82 43.92 -46.99
CA LEU A 944 -68.09 44.23 -47.66
C LEU A 944 -68.06 45.62 -48.29
N GLY A 945 -68.80 45.82 -49.39
CA GLY A 945 -68.79 47.03 -50.21
C GLY A 945 -67.90 46.95 -51.46
N LEU A 946 -67.05 45.94 -51.57
CA LEU A 946 -66.19 45.68 -52.73
C LEU A 946 -66.42 44.26 -53.25
N ASP A 947 -66.54 44.05 -54.56
CA ASP A 947 -66.58 42.71 -55.15
C ASP A 947 -65.42 42.47 -56.13
N PHE A 948 -64.85 41.27 -56.09
CA PHE A 948 -63.58 40.96 -56.76
C PHE A 948 -63.71 40.92 -58.29
N VAL A 949 -62.86 41.68 -58.99
CA VAL A 949 -62.75 41.67 -60.45
C VAL A 949 -61.54 40.87 -60.92
N SER A 950 -60.33 41.21 -60.46
CA SER A 950 -59.09 40.54 -60.90
C SER A 950 -57.90 40.79 -59.96
N ALA A 951 -56.82 40.00 -60.09
CA ALA A 951 -55.56 40.20 -59.37
C ALA A 951 -54.34 39.98 -60.28
N SER A 952 -53.24 40.67 -60.01
CA SER A 952 -51.95 40.49 -60.68
C SER A 952 -51.26 39.19 -60.24
N ASP A 953 -50.21 38.80 -60.97
CA ASP A 953 -49.19 37.83 -60.54
C ASP A 953 -49.74 36.48 -60.02
N GLY A 954 -50.87 36.03 -60.57
CA GLY A 954 -51.49 34.76 -60.18
C GLY A 954 -52.24 34.78 -58.84
N GLY A 955 -52.64 35.96 -58.34
CA GLY A 955 -53.49 36.08 -57.17
C GLY A 955 -54.82 35.33 -57.35
N THR A 956 -55.14 34.46 -56.40
CA THR A 956 -56.34 33.59 -56.44
C THR A 956 -57.35 34.03 -55.39
N TYR A 957 -58.58 34.31 -55.81
CA TYR A 957 -59.68 34.72 -54.91
C TYR A 957 -60.57 33.53 -54.55
N ASP A 958 -60.73 33.26 -53.25
CA ASP A 958 -61.78 32.39 -52.74
C ASP A 958 -63.02 33.21 -52.33
N ALA A 959 -64.15 32.91 -52.97
CA ALA A 959 -65.42 33.58 -52.69
C ALA A 959 -66.06 33.19 -51.34
N LEU A 960 -65.65 32.09 -50.70
CA LEU A 960 -66.16 31.69 -49.38
C LEU A 960 -65.52 32.50 -48.25
N SER A 961 -64.19 32.65 -48.28
CA SER A 961 -63.43 33.46 -47.31
C SER A 961 -63.23 34.92 -47.74
N ARG A 962 -63.67 35.30 -48.94
CA ARG A 962 -63.41 36.60 -49.60
C ARG A 962 -61.92 36.97 -49.65
N THR A 963 -61.03 35.98 -49.66
CA THR A 963 -59.58 36.18 -49.54
C THR A 963 -58.89 36.01 -50.90
N ILE A 964 -58.09 36.99 -51.31
CA ILE A 964 -57.07 36.84 -52.36
C ILE A 964 -55.81 36.25 -51.73
N THR A 965 -55.23 35.23 -52.34
CA THR A 965 -53.93 34.66 -51.96
C THR A 965 -52.98 34.65 -53.16
N TRP A 966 -51.77 35.20 -52.98
CA TRP A 966 -50.65 35.01 -53.89
C TRP A 966 -49.75 33.89 -53.37
N SER A 967 -49.48 32.89 -54.22
CA SER A 967 -48.73 31.69 -53.86
C SER A 967 -47.30 32.00 -53.40
N ALA A 968 -46.79 31.13 -52.53
CA ALA A 968 -45.46 31.20 -51.91
C ALA A 968 -44.33 31.57 -52.89
N PHE A 969 -43.55 32.59 -52.55
CA PHE A 969 -42.32 33.01 -53.23
C PHE A 969 -41.21 33.33 -52.22
N ASN A 970 -40.00 33.66 -52.69
CA ASN A 970 -38.90 34.07 -51.80
C ASN A 970 -38.59 35.56 -51.98
N LEU A 971 -38.33 36.27 -50.87
CA LEU A 971 -37.96 37.68 -50.85
C LEU A 971 -36.58 37.84 -50.21
N ASN A 972 -35.57 37.89 -51.07
CA ASN A 972 -34.17 37.92 -50.65
C ASN A 972 -33.82 39.25 -49.94
N TYR A 973 -32.88 39.20 -49.00
CA TYR A 973 -32.37 40.41 -48.35
C TYR A 973 -31.75 41.36 -49.37
N GLY A 974 -32.08 42.65 -49.28
CA GLY A 974 -31.59 43.69 -50.19
C GLY A 974 -32.13 43.60 -51.63
N ALA A 975 -33.13 42.75 -51.89
CA ALA A 975 -33.83 42.73 -53.18
C ALA A 975 -34.78 43.93 -53.34
N PRO A 976 -35.17 44.30 -54.59
CA PRO A 976 -36.24 45.25 -54.82
C PRO A 976 -37.59 44.77 -54.28
N ASP A 977 -38.43 45.72 -53.88
CA ASP A 977 -39.75 45.44 -53.31
C ASP A 977 -40.64 44.63 -54.27
N VAL A 978 -41.39 43.68 -53.72
CA VAL A 978 -42.35 42.87 -54.47
C VAL A 978 -43.73 43.51 -54.40
N VAL A 979 -44.22 43.94 -55.57
CA VAL A 979 -45.54 44.57 -55.73
C VAL A 979 -46.57 43.54 -56.20
N ARG A 980 -47.81 43.67 -55.71
CA ARG A 980 -49.02 42.97 -56.16
C ARG A 980 -50.16 43.97 -56.31
N THR A 981 -51.09 43.73 -57.22
CA THR A 981 -52.31 44.55 -57.37
C THR A 981 -53.56 43.70 -57.50
N PHE A 982 -54.72 44.28 -57.20
CA PHE A 982 -56.01 43.70 -57.53
C PHE A 982 -57.07 44.77 -57.74
N ILE A 983 -58.09 44.44 -58.52
CA ILE A 983 -59.22 45.32 -58.86
C ILE A 983 -60.48 44.77 -58.20
N ALA A 984 -61.28 45.66 -57.61
CA ALA A 984 -62.60 45.35 -57.08
C ALA A 984 -63.62 46.45 -57.43
N GLU A 985 -64.84 46.05 -57.78
CA GLU A 985 -65.97 46.93 -58.09
C GLU A 985 -66.65 47.38 -56.78
N VAL A 986 -66.95 48.67 -56.66
CA VAL A 986 -67.64 49.25 -55.50
C VAL A 986 -69.15 49.01 -55.59
N ASN A 987 -69.75 48.40 -54.57
CA ASN A 987 -71.18 48.12 -54.53
C ASN A 987 -71.93 48.96 -53.46
N ALA A 988 -73.25 49.05 -53.60
CA ALA A 988 -74.10 49.92 -52.78
C ALA A 988 -74.22 49.53 -51.30
N ILE A 989 -73.64 48.41 -50.84
CA ILE A 989 -73.78 47.92 -49.45
C ILE A 989 -73.19 48.92 -48.43
N MET A 990 -72.20 49.72 -48.84
CA MET A 990 -71.46 50.63 -47.96
C MET A 990 -71.59 52.12 -48.33
N ALA A 991 -72.54 52.47 -49.21
CA ALA A 991 -72.79 53.86 -49.59
C ALA A 991 -73.23 54.70 -48.37
N GLY A 992 -72.66 55.90 -48.23
CA GLY A 992 -72.86 56.79 -47.08
C GLY A 992 -72.14 56.38 -45.80
N ASN A 993 -71.28 55.34 -45.80
CA ASN A 993 -70.54 54.96 -44.60
C ASN A 993 -69.30 55.85 -44.36
N ALA A 994 -69.40 56.76 -43.39
CA ALA A 994 -68.35 57.73 -43.04
C ALA A 994 -66.99 57.16 -42.57
N THR A 995 -66.85 55.84 -42.33
CA THR A 995 -65.52 55.23 -42.10
C THR A 995 -64.83 54.78 -43.38
N GLY A 996 -65.54 54.79 -44.51
CA GLY A 996 -65.14 54.09 -45.72
C GLY A 996 -65.03 52.57 -45.56
N ILE A 997 -64.56 51.94 -46.62
CA ILE A 997 -64.32 50.51 -46.77
C ILE A 997 -62.83 50.24 -46.50
N ILE A 998 -62.49 49.82 -45.28
CA ILE A 998 -61.09 49.56 -44.87
C ILE A 998 -60.66 48.15 -45.30
N ASN A 999 -59.55 48.03 -46.03
CA ASN A 999 -58.98 46.77 -46.49
C ASN A 999 -57.46 46.67 -46.22
N THR A 1000 -56.96 45.50 -45.79
CA THR A 1000 -55.60 45.27 -45.26
C THR A 1000 -54.96 44.01 -45.85
N ALA A 1001 -53.65 44.09 -46.15
CA ALA A 1001 -52.84 42.97 -46.61
C ALA A 1001 -52.01 42.35 -45.47
N ASN A 1002 -51.75 41.04 -45.54
CA ASN A 1002 -50.88 40.30 -44.63
C ASN A 1002 -49.92 39.40 -45.40
N ALA A 1003 -48.81 38.98 -44.78
CA ALA A 1003 -47.99 37.89 -45.27
C ALA A 1003 -47.46 36.97 -44.16
N THR A 1004 -47.16 35.73 -44.56
CA THR A 1004 -46.54 34.68 -43.74
C THR A 1004 -45.32 34.11 -44.47
N PHE A 1005 -44.26 33.77 -43.76
CA PHE A 1005 -43.01 33.21 -44.29
C PHE A 1005 -42.35 32.26 -43.26
N THR A 1006 -41.18 31.71 -43.57
CA THR A 1006 -40.60 30.58 -42.81
C THR A 1006 -39.71 31.03 -41.64
N GLU A 1007 -38.99 32.13 -41.84
CA GLU A 1007 -37.96 32.69 -40.97
C GLU A 1007 -38.55 33.54 -39.84
N TYR A 1008 -37.78 33.77 -38.77
CA TYR A 1008 -38.26 34.55 -37.63
C TYR A 1008 -38.13 36.07 -37.85
N PRO A 1009 -39.13 36.90 -37.48
CA PRO A 1009 -40.49 36.56 -37.06
C PRO A 1009 -41.42 36.32 -38.27
N SER A 1010 -42.14 35.20 -38.29
CA SER A 1010 -42.76 34.60 -39.49
C SER A 1010 -44.00 35.29 -40.11
N THR A 1011 -44.33 36.54 -39.71
CA THR A 1011 -45.54 37.25 -40.17
C THR A 1011 -45.35 38.76 -40.29
N ALA A 1012 -46.01 39.37 -41.27
CA ALA A 1012 -46.09 40.82 -41.45
C ALA A 1012 -47.50 41.27 -41.89
N SER A 1013 -47.86 42.54 -41.68
CA SER A 1013 -49.15 43.11 -42.09
C SER A 1013 -49.03 44.58 -42.51
N SER A 1014 -49.99 45.06 -43.30
CA SER A 1014 -50.05 46.45 -43.77
C SER A 1014 -50.87 47.34 -42.84
N ASN A 1015 -50.58 48.65 -42.88
CA ASN A 1015 -51.59 49.64 -42.52
C ASN A 1015 -52.69 49.57 -43.61
N GLY A 1016 -53.96 49.51 -43.20
CA GLY A 1016 -55.08 49.32 -44.13
C GLY A 1016 -55.43 50.59 -44.92
N THR A 1017 -55.99 50.41 -46.12
CA THR A 1017 -56.45 51.47 -47.03
C THR A 1017 -57.97 51.60 -46.96
N ALA A 1018 -58.53 52.81 -46.97
CA ALA A 1018 -59.96 53.07 -46.83
C ALA A 1018 -60.54 53.79 -48.07
N ILE A 1019 -61.77 53.47 -48.48
CA ILE A 1019 -62.48 54.12 -49.61
C ILE A 1019 -63.86 54.59 -49.17
N TYR A 1020 -64.20 55.87 -49.36
CA TYR A 1020 -65.54 56.43 -49.14
C TYR A 1020 -66.43 56.30 -50.39
N VAL A 1021 -67.74 56.15 -50.18
CA VAL A 1021 -68.74 55.92 -51.23
C VAL A 1021 -69.95 56.84 -51.00
N PRO A 1022 -70.22 57.85 -51.86
CA PRO A 1022 -71.23 58.87 -51.59
C PRO A 1022 -72.67 58.41 -51.83
N LEU A 1023 -73.62 59.04 -51.13
CA LEU A 1023 -75.05 58.73 -51.10
C LEU A 1023 -75.89 60.02 -50.98
N THR A 1024 -77.00 60.13 -51.71
CA THR A 1024 -77.88 61.32 -51.68
C THR A 1024 -79.37 60.95 -51.65
N ASP A 1025 -80.24 61.90 -51.32
CA ASP A 1025 -81.71 61.72 -51.25
C ASP A 1025 -82.43 63.01 -51.69
N LEU A 1026 -82.85 63.04 -52.96
CA LEU A 1026 -83.52 64.18 -53.60
C LEU A 1026 -85.04 64.09 -53.50
N TYR A 1027 -85.72 65.23 -53.33
CA TYR A 1027 -87.18 65.31 -53.18
C TYR A 1027 -87.81 66.55 -53.82
N ILE A 1028 -89.13 66.54 -54.04
CA ILE A 1028 -89.92 67.73 -54.46
C ILE A 1028 -91.18 67.92 -53.60
N ASN A 1029 -91.25 69.07 -52.92
CA ASN A 1029 -92.49 69.59 -52.32
C ASN A 1029 -93.14 70.61 -53.27
N SER A 1030 -94.46 70.53 -53.51
CA SER A 1030 -95.11 71.38 -54.51
C SER A 1030 -96.54 71.82 -54.14
N TRP A 1031 -96.92 73.05 -54.51
CA TRP A 1031 -98.23 73.66 -54.21
C TRP A 1031 -98.62 74.74 -55.22
N ALA A 1032 -99.79 75.38 -55.05
CA ALA A 1032 -100.26 76.45 -55.91
C ALA A 1032 -100.92 77.61 -55.14
N SER A 1033 -100.90 78.81 -55.72
CA SER A 1033 -101.47 80.02 -55.11
C SER A 1033 -102.99 80.03 -55.08
N LYS A 1034 -103.66 79.26 -55.94
CA LYS A 1034 -105.12 79.07 -55.95
C LYS A 1034 -105.47 77.75 -56.65
N ASN A 1035 -105.92 76.75 -55.88
CA ASN A 1035 -106.27 75.43 -56.42
C ASN A 1035 -107.59 75.41 -57.22
N ASN A 1036 -108.46 76.41 -57.01
CA ASN A 1036 -109.75 76.54 -57.69
C ASN A 1036 -109.89 77.92 -58.38
N PRO A 1037 -109.14 78.19 -59.46
CA PRO A 1037 -109.20 79.46 -60.18
C PRO A 1037 -110.39 79.57 -61.14
N TYR A 1038 -110.73 80.78 -61.56
CA TYR A 1038 -111.69 81.03 -62.64
C TYR A 1038 -110.97 81.13 -64.00
N VAL A 1039 -111.66 80.77 -65.09
CA VAL A 1039 -111.16 80.97 -66.46
C VAL A 1039 -110.81 82.45 -66.68
N GLY A 1040 -109.59 82.69 -67.17
CA GLY A 1040 -109.00 84.01 -67.34
C GLY A 1040 -108.07 84.46 -66.19
N GLU A 1041 -108.11 83.82 -65.01
CA GLU A 1041 -107.16 84.11 -63.93
C GLU A 1041 -105.76 83.54 -64.21
N THR A 1042 -104.73 84.18 -63.65
CA THR A 1042 -103.37 83.65 -63.58
C THR A 1042 -103.10 83.15 -62.17
N ILE A 1043 -102.57 81.93 -62.05
CA ILE A 1043 -102.10 81.33 -60.80
C ILE A 1043 -100.58 81.13 -60.85
N THR A 1044 -99.98 80.88 -59.68
CA THR A 1044 -98.57 80.50 -59.55
C THR A 1044 -98.50 79.12 -58.90
N LEU A 1045 -97.86 78.17 -59.57
CA LEU A 1045 -97.40 76.91 -58.97
C LEU A 1045 -96.02 77.16 -58.35
N THR A 1046 -95.72 76.50 -57.24
CA THR A 1046 -94.39 76.52 -56.62
C THR A 1046 -93.89 75.09 -56.46
N PHE A 1047 -92.66 74.84 -56.88
CA PHE A 1047 -91.96 73.57 -56.75
C PHE A 1047 -90.66 73.84 -55.99
N LYS A 1048 -90.53 73.21 -54.83
CA LYS A 1048 -89.37 73.31 -53.94
C LYS A 1048 -88.67 71.96 -53.98
N LEU A 1049 -87.57 71.91 -54.73
CA LEU A 1049 -86.70 70.74 -54.84
C LEU A 1049 -85.69 70.81 -53.69
N GLY A 1050 -85.32 69.68 -53.09
CA GLY A 1050 -84.26 69.68 -52.09
C GLY A 1050 -83.49 68.38 -52.01
N ASN A 1051 -82.33 68.44 -51.37
CA ASN A 1051 -81.47 67.31 -51.03
C ASN A 1051 -81.42 67.15 -49.51
N ASN A 1052 -81.75 65.96 -48.99
CA ASN A 1052 -81.67 65.65 -47.55
C ASN A 1052 -80.28 65.18 -47.08
N GLY A 1053 -79.37 64.89 -48.02
CA GLY A 1053 -78.04 64.34 -47.76
C GLY A 1053 -78.01 62.80 -47.71
N PRO A 1054 -76.92 62.19 -47.17
CA PRO A 1054 -75.79 62.85 -46.51
C PRO A 1054 -74.92 63.70 -47.46
N ASP A 1055 -74.69 63.24 -48.70
CA ASP A 1055 -73.78 63.89 -49.63
C ASP A 1055 -74.50 64.79 -50.65
N THR A 1056 -73.73 65.69 -51.28
CA THR A 1056 -74.18 66.56 -52.37
C THR A 1056 -74.64 65.75 -53.58
N ALA A 1057 -75.86 66.01 -54.05
CA ALA A 1057 -76.37 65.47 -55.29
C ALA A 1057 -75.70 66.20 -56.47
N ARG A 1058 -74.87 65.50 -57.25
CA ARG A 1058 -74.11 66.10 -58.36
C ARG A 1058 -74.98 66.15 -59.64
N ASN A 1059 -74.79 67.20 -60.46
CA ASN A 1059 -75.45 67.41 -61.78
C ASN A 1059 -77.00 67.27 -61.82
N VAL A 1060 -77.71 67.90 -60.89
CA VAL A 1060 -79.17 67.80 -60.77
C VAL A 1060 -79.92 68.62 -61.84
N VAL A 1061 -80.94 67.98 -62.45
CA VAL A 1061 -81.84 68.60 -63.44
C VAL A 1061 -83.29 68.21 -63.17
N PHE A 1062 -84.20 69.19 -63.19
CA PHE A 1062 -85.65 69.06 -63.01
C PHE A 1062 -86.40 69.36 -64.32
N THR A 1063 -87.54 68.68 -64.57
CA THR A 1063 -88.45 69.02 -65.68
C THR A 1063 -89.93 69.01 -65.27
N LEU A 1064 -90.78 69.77 -65.99
CA LEU A 1064 -92.21 69.94 -65.70
C LEU A 1064 -93.05 70.28 -66.96
N PRO A 1065 -93.94 69.39 -67.45
CA PRO A 1065 -94.88 69.68 -68.53
C PRO A 1065 -96.07 70.56 -68.10
N ILE A 1066 -96.52 71.45 -69.00
CA ILE A 1066 -97.67 72.35 -68.83
C ILE A 1066 -98.89 71.81 -69.61
N PRO A 1067 -99.93 71.27 -68.94
CA PRO A 1067 -101.09 70.66 -69.60
C PRO A 1067 -101.81 71.60 -70.58
N GLU A 1068 -102.44 71.04 -71.61
CA GLU A 1068 -103.39 71.79 -72.45
C GLU A 1068 -104.55 72.34 -71.61
N GLY A 1069 -105.16 73.45 -72.05
CA GLY A 1069 -106.14 74.20 -71.26
C GLY A 1069 -105.55 75.18 -70.23
N MET A 1070 -104.23 75.13 -70.02
CA MET A 1070 -103.43 76.17 -69.38
C MET A 1070 -102.52 76.88 -70.40
N GLU A 1071 -102.28 78.17 -70.18
CA GLU A 1071 -101.31 79.00 -70.88
C GLU A 1071 -100.10 79.23 -69.97
N PHE A 1072 -98.89 78.94 -70.44
CA PHE A 1072 -97.68 79.35 -69.73
C PHE A 1072 -97.55 80.87 -69.79
N VAL A 1073 -97.24 81.50 -68.64
CA VAL A 1073 -97.09 82.96 -68.53
C VAL A 1073 -95.64 83.35 -68.25
N ASP A 1074 -95.01 82.68 -67.28
CA ASP A 1074 -93.71 83.09 -66.72
C ASP A 1074 -93.12 81.95 -65.85
N VAL A 1075 -91.79 81.86 -65.74
CA VAL A 1075 -91.11 81.03 -64.75
C VAL A 1075 -89.92 81.77 -64.17
N SER A 1076 -89.85 81.79 -62.85
CA SER A 1076 -88.72 82.34 -62.09
C SER A 1076 -88.21 81.30 -61.09
N VAL A 1077 -86.90 81.21 -60.93
CA VAL A 1077 -86.22 80.30 -59.98
C VAL A 1077 -85.28 81.11 -59.10
N ASP A 1078 -85.00 80.64 -57.88
CA ASP A 1078 -84.01 81.26 -56.99
C ASP A 1078 -82.57 80.81 -57.27
N GLN A 1079 -82.39 79.58 -57.78
CA GLN A 1079 -81.11 78.98 -58.17
C GLN A 1079 -81.20 78.33 -59.56
N GLY A 1080 -80.04 78.04 -60.16
CA GLY A 1080 -79.95 77.38 -61.46
C GLY A 1080 -80.51 78.21 -62.63
N THR A 1081 -80.91 77.54 -63.71
CA THR A 1081 -81.54 78.19 -64.88
C THR A 1081 -82.79 77.43 -65.32
N ALA A 1082 -83.90 78.15 -65.48
CA ALA A 1082 -85.15 77.60 -66.00
C ALA A 1082 -85.49 78.14 -67.39
N THR A 1083 -85.98 77.25 -68.25
CA THR A 1083 -86.41 77.57 -69.62
C THR A 1083 -87.74 76.87 -69.93
N TYR A 1084 -88.57 77.45 -70.78
CA TYR A 1084 -89.81 76.86 -71.26
C TYR A 1084 -89.76 76.68 -72.78
N ASP A 1085 -89.93 75.45 -73.25
CA ASP A 1085 -90.12 75.16 -74.67
C ASP A 1085 -91.62 75.21 -75.03
N PRO A 1086 -92.07 76.15 -75.90
CA PRO A 1086 -93.47 76.21 -76.32
C PRO A 1086 -93.90 75.05 -77.24
N VAL A 1087 -92.96 74.26 -77.80
CA VAL A 1087 -93.28 73.13 -78.69
C VAL A 1087 -93.63 71.87 -77.88
N SER A 1088 -92.76 71.43 -76.97
CA SER A 1088 -93.03 70.34 -76.02
C SER A 1088 -93.86 70.76 -74.81
N ARG A 1089 -94.17 72.07 -74.68
CA ARG A 1089 -94.87 72.68 -73.54
C ARG A 1089 -94.25 72.36 -72.19
N THR A 1090 -92.93 72.18 -72.13
CA THR A 1090 -92.22 71.70 -70.94
C THR A 1090 -91.23 72.74 -70.43
N ILE A 1091 -91.18 72.87 -69.10
CA ILE A 1091 -90.15 73.64 -68.39
C ILE A 1091 -89.01 72.70 -68.03
N THR A 1092 -87.78 73.11 -68.31
CA THR A 1092 -86.56 72.44 -67.84
C THR A 1092 -85.80 73.40 -66.92
N TRP A 1093 -85.42 72.93 -65.75
CA TRP A 1093 -84.68 73.65 -64.71
C TRP A 1093 -83.40 72.90 -64.39
N ILE A 1094 -82.26 73.44 -64.81
CA ILE A 1094 -80.93 72.89 -64.54
C ILE A 1094 -80.41 73.55 -63.27
N LEU A 1095 -80.09 72.75 -62.25
CA LEU A 1095 -79.53 73.25 -60.99
C LEU A 1095 -78.01 73.09 -60.94
N GLY A 1096 -77.49 71.97 -61.44
CA GLY A 1096 -76.10 71.56 -61.20
C GLY A 1096 -75.99 70.85 -59.84
N ASP A 1097 -74.88 71.00 -59.15
CA ASP A 1097 -74.69 70.35 -57.85
C ASP A 1097 -75.59 70.97 -56.77
N VAL A 1098 -76.38 70.13 -56.10
CA VAL A 1098 -77.34 70.52 -55.05
C VAL A 1098 -76.81 70.03 -53.70
N GLU A 1099 -76.16 70.94 -52.98
CA GLU A 1099 -75.84 70.79 -51.56
C GLU A 1099 -77.12 70.60 -50.73
N VAL A 1100 -77.00 70.07 -49.51
CA VAL A 1100 -78.13 69.83 -48.60
C VAL A 1100 -78.89 71.14 -48.32
N GLY A 1101 -80.10 71.25 -48.89
CA GLY A 1101 -80.85 72.51 -48.97
C GLY A 1101 -81.95 72.45 -50.03
N ASP A 1102 -82.71 73.55 -50.15
CA ASP A 1102 -84.02 73.52 -50.83
C ASP A 1102 -84.28 74.66 -51.87
N PRO A 1103 -83.68 74.64 -53.07
CA PRO A 1103 -84.01 75.56 -54.15
C PRO A 1103 -85.50 75.54 -54.58
N THR A 1104 -86.01 76.67 -55.07
CA THR A 1104 -87.44 76.88 -55.39
C THR A 1104 -87.69 77.51 -56.77
N ALA A 1105 -88.64 76.92 -57.49
CA ALA A 1105 -89.18 77.39 -58.77
C ALA A 1105 -90.64 77.87 -58.64
N TRP A 1106 -90.96 79.04 -59.19
CA TRP A 1106 -92.31 79.60 -59.31
C TRP A 1106 -92.74 79.67 -60.77
N VAL A 1107 -93.75 78.88 -61.13
CA VAL A 1107 -94.29 78.77 -62.49
C VAL A 1107 -95.66 79.45 -62.56
N LYS A 1108 -95.80 80.53 -63.33
CA LYS A 1108 -97.08 81.21 -63.54
C LYS A 1108 -97.80 80.61 -64.76
N VAL A 1109 -99.05 80.20 -64.56
CA VAL A 1109 -99.94 79.72 -65.63
C VAL A 1109 -101.28 80.44 -65.59
N LYS A 1110 -101.83 80.74 -66.77
CA LYS A 1110 -103.13 81.38 -66.95
C LYS A 1110 -104.14 80.35 -67.43
N VAL A 1111 -105.34 80.41 -66.85
CA VAL A 1111 -106.40 79.42 -67.06
C VAL A 1111 -107.17 79.75 -68.33
N LEU A 1112 -107.08 78.90 -69.36
CA LEU A 1112 -107.82 79.08 -70.61
C LEU A 1112 -109.18 78.39 -70.63
N SER A 1113 -109.37 77.35 -69.81
CA SER A 1113 -110.58 76.53 -69.80
C SER A 1113 -110.89 75.96 -68.41
N ALA A 1114 -112.18 75.71 -68.14
CA ALA A 1114 -112.64 75.06 -66.92
C ALA A 1114 -112.39 73.54 -67.00
N GLY A 1115 -111.89 72.93 -65.92
CA GLY A 1115 -111.46 71.54 -65.91
C GLY A 1115 -110.38 71.24 -64.86
N THR A 1116 -109.98 69.96 -64.76
CA THR A 1116 -108.93 69.50 -63.84
C THR A 1116 -107.63 69.30 -64.60
N PHE A 1117 -106.54 69.93 -64.14
CA PHE A 1117 -105.21 69.90 -64.75
C PHE A 1117 -104.18 69.38 -63.75
N VAL A 1118 -103.34 68.43 -64.17
CA VAL A 1118 -102.33 67.77 -63.32
C VAL A 1118 -100.94 68.01 -63.88
N PHE A 1119 -100.04 68.51 -63.04
CA PHE A 1119 -98.64 68.82 -63.36
C PHE A 1119 -97.74 67.76 -62.74
N ARG A 1120 -96.84 67.16 -63.54
CA ARG A 1120 -95.98 66.03 -63.13
C ARG A 1120 -94.50 66.39 -63.32
N PRO A 1121 -93.75 66.67 -62.24
CA PRO A 1121 -92.31 66.88 -62.34
C PRO A 1121 -91.50 65.57 -62.37
N SER A 1122 -90.21 65.66 -62.73
CA SER A 1122 -89.20 64.59 -62.64
C SER A 1122 -87.79 65.18 -62.45
N ILE A 1123 -86.83 64.37 -61.93
CA ILE A 1123 -85.43 64.77 -61.62
C ILE A 1123 -84.42 63.73 -62.18
N THR A 1124 -83.16 64.11 -62.36
CA THR A 1124 -81.97 63.22 -62.51
C THR A 1124 -80.78 63.74 -61.67
N THR A 1125 -79.81 62.87 -61.32
CA THR A 1125 -78.53 63.21 -60.64
C THR A 1125 -77.46 62.16 -60.96
N ASP A 1126 -76.18 62.48 -60.74
CA ASP A 1126 -75.04 61.55 -60.84
C ASP A 1126 -74.65 60.88 -59.51
N THR A 1127 -74.99 61.48 -58.35
CA THR A 1127 -74.71 60.86 -57.03
C THR A 1127 -75.75 59.76 -56.77
N TYR A 1128 -75.36 58.62 -56.19
CA TYR A 1128 -76.28 57.51 -55.96
C TYR A 1128 -77.45 57.89 -55.03
N ASP A 1129 -78.68 57.83 -55.57
CA ASP A 1129 -79.95 58.05 -54.87
C ASP A 1129 -80.83 56.80 -55.01
N PRO A 1130 -81.15 56.08 -53.90
CA PRO A 1130 -81.97 54.88 -53.95
C PRO A 1130 -83.49 55.14 -53.94
N ASN A 1131 -83.94 56.38 -53.69
CA ASN A 1131 -85.33 56.73 -53.38
C ASN A 1131 -86.01 57.66 -54.40
N MET A 1132 -85.23 58.38 -55.23
CA MET A 1132 -85.64 59.50 -56.12
C MET A 1132 -87.09 59.46 -56.63
N GLU A 1133 -87.48 58.39 -57.34
CA GLU A 1133 -88.83 58.25 -57.95
C GLU A 1133 -89.99 58.32 -56.93
N SER A 1134 -89.75 57.92 -55.67
CA SER A 1134 -90.77 57.95 -54.61
C SER A 1134 -90.96 59.32 -53.97
N ASN A 1135 -89.94 60.17 -54.04
CA ASN A 1135 -89.88 61.49 -53.37
C ASN A 1135 -90.52 62.63 -54.20
N ILE A 1136 -91.20 62.32 -55.30
CA ILE A 1136 -91.70 63.27 -56.30
C ILE A 1136 -93.24 63.21 -56.40
N GLN A 1137 -93.92 64.35 -56.18
CA GLN A 1137 -95.39 64.42 -56.12
C GLN A 1137 -96.02 65.46 -57.09
N PRO A 1138 -97.16 65.14 -57.75
CA PRO A 1138 -97.79 66.01 -58.76
C PRO A 1138 -98.81 67.01 -58.19
N VAL A 1139 -98.90 68.20 -58.80
CA VAL A 1139 -99.85 69.27 -58.42
C VAL A 1139 -101.14 69.18 -59.24
N THR A 1140 -102.31 69.41 -58.63
CA THR A 1140 -103.62 69.39 -59.31
C THR A 1140 -104.41 70.70 -59.13
N ILE A 1141 -104.98 71.24 -60.21
CA ILE A 1141 -105.73 72.50 -60.27
C ILE A 1141 -107.12 72.27 -60.89
N ASN A 1142 -108.18 72.89 -60.37
CA ASN A 1142 -109.57 72.72 -60.81
C ASN A 1142 -110.25 74.06 -61.20
N ALA A 1143 -110.34 74.36 -62.49
CA ALA A 1143 -110.81 75.66 -62.99
C ALA A 1143 -112.34 75.81 -63.16
N GLN A 1144 -112.87 77.02 -62.97
CA GLN A 1144 -114.31 77.36 -62.86
C GLN A 1144 -114.76 78.54 -63.75
N THR A 1145 -116.07 78.84 -63.82
CA THR A 1145 -116.70 79.89 -64.67
C THR A 1145 -117.38 81.02 -63.87
N VAL A 1146 -117.80 82.11 -64.56
CA VAL A 1146 -118.16 83.43 -63.98
C VAL A 1146 -119.70 83.64 -63.82
N HIS A 1147 -120.14 84.54 -62.93
CA HIS A 1147 -121.49 84.53 -62.31
C HIS A 1147 -122.35 85.81 -62.48
N GLY A 1148 -123.65 85.74 -62.12
CA GLY A 1148 -124.66 86.83 -62.12
C GLY A 1148 -125.56 86.86 -60.85
N GLU A 1149 -126.69 87.59 -60.87
CA GLU A 1149 -127.42 88.06 -59.66
C GLU A 1149 -128.97 87.98 -59.87
N VAL A 1150 -129.94 88.14 -58.94
CA VAL A 1150 -130.06 88.74 -57.58
C VAL A 1150 -131.20 88.05 -56.75
N VAL A 1151 -131.28 88.32 -55.43
CA VAL A 1151 -132.43 88.18 -54.46
C VAL A 1151 -132.69 86.80 -53.80
N ASN A 1152 -132.98 86.66 -52.49
CA ASN A 1152 -132.51 87.29 -51.24
C ASN A 1152 -133.04 86.44 -50.04
N GLY A 1153 -132.19 86.01 -49.10
CA GLY A 1153 -132.64 85.22 -47.93
C GLY A 1153 -131.49 84.53 -47.16
N GLN A 1154 -131.60 84.43 -45.83
CA GLN A 1154 -130.48 84.01 -44.98
C GLN A 1154 -130.34 82.49 -44.83
N THR A 1155 -129.27 81.96 -45.44
CA THR A 1155 -128.53 80.71 -45.14
C THR A 1155 -129.31 79.40 -44.90
N VAL A 1156 -129.14 78.50 -45.87
CA VAL A 1156 -129.55 77.09 -45.89
C VAL A 1156 -128.30 76.20 -45.75
N GLY A 1157 -128.46 74.90 -45.42
CA GLY A 1157 -127.37 73.90 -45.42
C GLY A 1157 -127.74 72.65 -46.23
N MET A 1158 -127.10 71.50 -45.94
CA MET A 1158 -127.34 70.17 -46.56
C MET A 1158 -126.82 70.05 -48.02
N GLN A 1159 -126.52 68.87 -48.63
CA GLN A 1159 -126.49 67.42 -48.26
C GLN A 1159 -125.72 66.63 -49.37
N SER A 1160 -125.51 65.30 -49.41
CA SER A 1160 -125.63 64.17 -48.46
C SER A 1160 -124.76 62.96 -48.91
N THR A 1161 -124.37 62.12 -47.95
CA THR A 1161 -124.20 60.63 -47.99
C THR A 1161 -124.10 59.84 -49.31
N GLY A 1162 -123.06 59.00 -49.46
CA GLY A 1162 -122.88 57.98 -50.52
C GLY A 1162 -122.77 56.48 -50.09
N ILE A 1163 -122.76 56.19 -48.78
CA ILE A 1163 -122.84 54.83 -48.16
C ILE A 1163 -121.57 53.92 -48.27
N PRO A 1164 -121.61 52.62 -48.66
CA PRO A 1164 -121.44 51.41 -47.81
C PRO A 1164 -120.08 50.65 -47.91
N ILE A 1165 -119.69 49.63 -47.11
CA ILE A 1165 -120.10 49.05 -45.79
C ILE A 1165 -119.01 48.07 -45.26
N ALA A 1166 -118.93 47.90 -43.92
CA ALA A 1166 -118.34 46.77 -43.16
C ALA A 1166 -116.80 46.56 -43.05
N GLN A 1167 -116.46 45.85 -41.97
CA GLN A 1167 -115.16 45.30 -41.52
C GLN A 1167 -114.00 46.25 -41.25
N LEU A 1168 -113.86 47.38 -41.94
CA LEU A 1168 -112.68 48.22 -41.73
C LEU A 1168 -112.80 49.12 -40.49
N LEU A 1169 -111.83 48.95 -39.59
CA LEU A 1169 -111.18 50.02 -38.82
C LEU A 1169 -112.02 50.70 -37.72
N LEU A 1170 -111.35 51.68 -37.12
CA LEU A 1170 -111.82 52.95 -36.54
C LEU A 1170 -113.24 52.99 -35.93
N ALA A 1171 -113.39 53.49 -34.70
CA ALA A 1171 -112.50 54.40 -33.98
C ALA A 1171 -112.64 54.16 -32.48
N VAL A 1172 -112.18 55.13 -31.69
CA VAL A 1172 -112.56 55.26 -30.27
C VAL A 1172 -112.02 54.10 -29.41
N LEU A 1173 -110.90 54.39 -28.76
CA LEU A 1173 -110.82 54.42 -27.29
C LEU A 1173 -111.58 53.29 -26.57
N MET A 1174 -110.87 52.57 -25.69
CA MET A 1174 -110.83 52.98 -24.29
C MET A 1174 -109.57 52.38 -23.64
N VAL A 1175 -108.62 53.17 -23.15
CA VAL A 1175 -108.68 54.14 -22.02
C VAL A 1175 -108.70 53.40 -20.68
N LEU A 1176 -107.73 53.77 -19.83
CA LEU A 1176 -107.41 53.18 -18.52
C LEU A 1176 -106.79 51.76 -18.62
N GLY A 1177 -105.98 51.32 -17.65
CA GLY A 1177 -105.52 52.03 -16.45
C GLY A 1177 -104.31 51.33 -15.81
N GLY A 1178 -103.47 52.08 -15.11
CA GLY A 1178 -102.21 51.59 -14.54
C GLY A 1178 -102.40 50.62 -13.36
N LEU A 1179 -101.55 49.60 -13.31
CA LEU A 1179 -101.43 48.58 -12.26
C LEU A 1179 -99.93 48.16 -12.27
N PHE A 1180 -99.17 48.10 -11.17
CA PHE A 1180 -99.37 47.42 -9.88
C PHE A 1180 -99.68 45.91 -10.02
N ALA A 1181 -98.98 44.98 -9.37
CA ALA A 1181 -97.90 45.11 -8.38
C ALA A 1181 -96.98 43.87 -8.39
N ALA A 1182 -95.97 43.88 -7.53
CA ALA A 1182 -95.10 42.73 -7.30
C ALA A 1182 -95.86 41.49 -6.77
N LYS A 1183 -95.43 40.28 -7.18
CA LYS A 1183 -95.00 39.22 -6.25
C LYS A 1183 -94.43 37.96 -6.92
N ARG A 1184 -93.38 37.44 -6.27
CA ARG A 1184 -93.02 36.02 -6.05
C ARG A 1184 -92.62 35.09 -7.21
N GLN A 1185 -91.54 34.37 -6.89
CA GLN A 1185 -91.15 33.00 -7.26
C GLN A 1185 -90.70 32.80 -8.71
#